data_AF-A0A8I1IWN1-F1
#
_entry.id   AF-A0A8I1IWN1-F1
#
_cell.length_a   1.000
_cell.length_b   1.000
_cell.length_c   1.000
_cell.angle_alpha   90.00
_cell.angle_beta   90.00
_cell.angle_gamma   90.00
#
_symmetry.space_group_name_H-M   'P 1'
#
loop_
_entity.id
_entity.type
_entity.pdbx_description
1 polymer ?
#
loop_
_entity_poly.entity_id
_entity_poly.type
_entity_poly.pdbx_seq_one_letter_code
_entity_poly.pdbx_strand_id
1 'polypeptide(L)'
;MKRAISILIAFVIAMSSALTGFAVYAEEEKESKGINNFIDGIVELTHEYDLEKEFVAPEDDETGQIQAFSARNSEEVTDSTETEYTLQDFQTARLIVRANGNFDKCGALEDVSGFEDFHILQYESPEAAMDAYGQLQKEKNILEVDLDLVCTYCGYESSPDDPDIIPKDEFLNDWSRDRTQSKRLQEYLAKSNIPMKEVIVGVVDTGIDYNHEIFEGRVKRTYFNVSSSGNADDEMDSEAFYHGTTVSSIIVNNSPKNVKVAVYKVGDGENLTVTAISAGLLAAIEKCDIINTSLTSLSDVSLIRKCVLKAYSKNIPVFACVGNSGRIETHAAPANIPECIAVSATDFNNATTFMNTLTLNSDISAPGEHIAVAIPRNRYARFSGTSYSAPCAAALGAILKSTNPEITVDEIDTRLKGTSFDVKRYNESQSSQGRFMNNYHSLWDGVGMIQFCNALGLEKLAAPNEINLKDKVYVGEQTCTITCPDEDAIILYTTDGMYPALENANVYTEPFQITQCTRIRAVAYYADGGYYSDEVETTPRIQYTDSDENFVINSNGIITQYIGNISDLYVPETISGIEVTGFSKGAFNTVIGLTLPETVTEIPVSAFAKNSTIEFVRGEGIVTVKSGAFSQSNIMYVEFPVAECIQDQAFNLAAKFCVGYFPNVKIIEGDAFSYSRIISFYGPEVQEIDDSAFGQCSRLEKVYFPQCTIINEIWGNNGVFDSCSRLVSVEMPLITNLTAYALNDTAILKADFPYIKTIEEKAFYNCFELKYVNMPALLTVPKQAFGSYGVNPIAKPRFFRFDSITQIEKDAFGKYPTARIELSHLETAQSLPQTEGCIISMPSTFRECTEDTKGRNYTVYGTKGTYAEQWANENGHTFIEVSQDTAVLTQLPEKYTDADGVLTADVIGFNRTYQWSANDTNDNTTGTPIPNATGKEFNPADYPAYPYYYCVVTSTDVGYNPIEIRTNVTENTTYQAADYTEYNKAVEQANALNRDNYVDFSKVNEALSVDVSNLPVKDQALVDAQTAAIINAINSLVYKSADYTEYNKAVEQAKSLNRDHYVDFSKVDEALAVDVSGKNITEQAEIDAQTEAITDAINGLELKPVAPPVTNPTEPCDPVKPTEPTVAENSSVPADTQSPEIPKTAGDKLVCISAASLIPFAVCIFTLIRKKKESD
;
A
#
# COMPACT_ATOMS: atom_id res chain seq x y z
N MET A 1 -50.30 -14.93 23.15
CA MET A 1 -49.89 -14.46 21.80
C MET A 1 -48.44 -14.02 21.77
N LYS A 2 -48.06 -12.76 22.08
CA LYS A 2 -46.68 -12.25 21.83
C LYS A 2 -45.53 -13.24 22.13
N ARG A 3 -45.41 -13.79 23.35
CA ARG A 3 -44.37 -14.80 23.68
C ARG A 3 -44.39 -16.06 22.79
N ALA A 4 -45.57 -16.56 22.40
CA ALA A 4 -45.67 -17.71 21.50
C ALA A 4 -45.23 -17.35 20.07
N ILE A 5 -45.54 -16.13 19.61
CA ILE A 5 -45.07 -15.62 18.31
C ILE A 5 -43.55 -15.47 18.32
N SER A 6 -42.94 -14.93 19.38
CA SER A 6 -41.47 -14.84 19.52
C SER A 6 -40.80 -16.22 19.50
N ILE A 7 -41.37 -17.22 20.18
CA ILE A 7 -40.86 -18.60 20.15
C ILE A 7 -40.98 -19.19 18.74
N LEU A 8 -42.11 -18.97 18.05
CA LEU A 8 -42.34 -19.51 16.71
C LEU A 8 -41.44 -18.84 15.66
N ILE A 9 -41.18 -17.53 15.78
CA ILE A 9 -40.19 -16.81 14.95
C ILE A 9 -38.77 -17.34 15.22
N ALA A 10 -38.36 -17.52 16.48
CA ALA A 10 -37.06 -18.11 16.81
C ALA A 10 -36.92 -19.54 16.25
N PHE A 11 -37.98 -20.34 16.29
CA PHE A 11 -38.00 -21.69 15.71
C PHE A 11 -37.94 -21.66 14.18
N VAL A 12 -38.60 -20.71 13.51
CA VAL A 12 -38.52 -20.52 12.06
C VAL A 12 -37.12 -20.07 11.64
N ILE A 13 -36.49 -19.13 12.36
CA ILE A 13 -35.12 -18.68 12.10
C ILE A 13 -34.11 -19.83 12.32
N ALA A 14 -34.28 -20.62 13.38
CA ALA A 14 -33.45 -21.79 13.65
C ALA A 14 -33.63 -22.89 12.59
N MET A 15 -34.85 -23.10 12.07
CA MET A 15 -35.08 -24.04 10.98
C MET A 15 -34.61 -23.51 9.63
N SER A 16 -34.71 -22.21 9.33
CA SER A 16 -34.21 -21.66 8.06
C SER A 16 -32.69 -21.64 8.00
N SER A 17 -32.01 -21.31 9.10
CA SER A 17 -30.54 -21.42 9.20
C SER A 17 -30.07 -22.88 9.15
N ALA A 18 -30.80 -23.82 9.76
CA ALA A 18 -30.50 -25.25 9.60
C ALA A 18 -30.75 -25.73 8.15
N LEU A 19 -31.85 -25.34 7.51
CA LEU A 19 -32.16 -25.75 6.12
C LEU A 19 -31.19 -25.16 5.09
N THR A 20 -30.73 -23.93 5.28
CA THR A 20 -29.65 -23.35 4.45
C THR A 20 -28.33 -24.05 4.71
N GLY A 21 -27.97 -24.33 5.98
CA GLY A 21 -26.78 -25.11 6.31
C GLY A 21 -26.77 -26.52 5.71
N PHE A 22 -27.91 -27.22 5.71
CA PHE A 22 -28.04 -28.53 5.05
C PHE A 22 -28.01 -28.45 3.51
N ALA A 23 -28.45 -27.35 2.92
CA ALA A 23 -28.34 -27.14 1.47
C ALA A 23 -26.89 -26.87 1.06
N VAL A 24 -26.21 -25.94 1.73
CA VAL A 24 -24.79 -25.63 1.50
C VAL A 24 -23.94 -26.87 1.69
N TYR A 25 -24.10 -27.60 2.80
CA TYR A 25 -23.35 -28.84 3.03
C TYR A 25 -23.57 -29.91 1.95
N ALA A 26 -24.79 -30.04 1.42
CA ALA A 26 -25.09 -30.98 0.34
C ALA A 26 -24.55 -30.53 -1.04
N GLU A 27 -24.35 -29.22 -1.23
CA GLU A 27 -23.68 -28.66 -2.41
C GLU A 27 -22.16 -28.78 -2.29
N GLU A 28 -21.58 -28.55 -1.10
CA GLU A 28 -20.17 -28.81 -0.77
C GLU A 28 -19.79 -30.30 -0.92
N GLU A 29 -20.60 -31.23 -0.37
CA GLU A 29 -20.37 -32.68 -0.50
C GLU A 29 -20.43 -33.13 -1.98
N LYS A 30 -21.31 -32.50 -2.78
CA LYS A 30 -21.41 -32.74 -4.22
C LYS A 30 -20.24 -32.13 -4.99
N GLU A 31 -19.80 -30.92 -4.65
CA GLU A 31 -18.66 -30.26 -5.29
C GLU A 31 -17.35 -31.01 -4.99
N SER A 32 -17.07 -31.30 -3.71
CA SER A 32 -15.90 -32.09 -3.31
C SER A 32 -15.88 -33.45 -4.02
N LYS A 33 -17.04 -34.12 -4.15
CA LYS A 33 -17.11 -35.36 -4.95
C LYS A 33 -16.82 -35.14 -6.45
N GLY A 34 -17.27 -34.04 -7.04
CA GLY A 34 -16.92 -33.67 -8.41
C GLY A 34 -15.42 -33.44 -8.59
N ILE A 35 -14.80 -32.72 -7.65
CA ILE A 35 -13.36 -32.46 -7.62
C ILE A 35 -12.56 -33.76 -7.45
N ASN A 36 -12.94 -34.66 -6.54
CA ASN A 36 -12.26 -35.95 -6.40
C ASN A 36 -12.38 -36.78 -7.69
N ASN A 37 -13.56 -36.89 -8.30
CA ASN A 37 -13.72 -37.57 -9.61
C ASN A 37 -12.81 -36.96 -10.71
N PHE A 38 -12.63 -35.63 -10.71
CA PHE A 38 -11.79 -34.92 -11.68
C PHE A 38 -10.30 -35.18 -11.45
N ILE A 39 -9.87 -35.19 -10.18
CA ILE A 39 -8.51 -35.58 -9.77
C ILE A 39 -8.24 -37.04 -10.16
N ASP A 40 -9.12 -37.96 -9.75
CA ASP A 40 -8.99 -39.40 -10.01
C ASP A 40 -8.90 -39.68 -11.53
N GLY A 41 -9.71 -39.00 -12.33
CA GLY A 41 -9.67 -39.11 -13.79
C GLY A 41 -8.37 -38.59 -14.43
N ILE A 42 -7.76 -37.52 -13.89
CA ILE A 42 -6.43 -37.06 -14.36
C ILE A 42 -5.36 -38.10 -14.01
N VAL A 43 -5.43 -38.72 -12.82
CA VAL A 43 -4.54 -39.83 -12.42
C VAL A 43 -4.71 -41.03 -13.35
N GLU A 44 -5.95 -41.41 -13.69
CA GLU A 44 -6.22 -42.48 -14.66
C GLU A 44 -5.65 -42.14 -16.06
N LEU A 45 -5.84 -40.90 -16.55
CA LEU A 45 -5.27 -40.45 -17.83
C LEU A 45 -3.75 -40.52 -17.87
N THR A 46 -3.04 -40.00 -16.87
CA THR A 46 -1.56 -40.03 -16.87
C THR A 46 -1.02 -41.44 -16.72
N HIS A 47 -1.64 -42.30 -15.90
CA HIS A 47 -1.22 -43.70 -15.76
C HIS A 47 -1.54 -44.59 -16.98
N GLU A 48 -2.58 -44.30 -17.77
CA GLU A 48 -2.88 -45.05 -18.99
C GLU A 48 -2.12 -44.54 -20.22
N TYR A 49 -2.03 -43.21 -20.41
CA TYR A 49 -1.55 -42.63 -21.67
C TYR A 49 -0.09 -42.16 -21.64
N ASP A 50 0.53 -41.94 -20.48
CA ASP A 50 1.88 -41.35 -20.39
C ASP A 50 2.97 -42.33 -19.90
N LEU A 51 2.61 -43.58 -19.58
CA LEU A 51 3.46 -44.61 -18.96
C LEU A 51 4.71 -45.03 -19.79
N GLU A 52 4.73 -44.74 -21.09
CA GLU A 52 5.87 -45.00 -21.99
C GLU A 52 6.26 -43.76 -22.83
N LYS A 53 5.84 -42.55 -22.43
CA LYS A 53 6.22 -41.29 -23.10
C LYS A 53 7.50 -40.70 -22.48
N GLU A 54 8.44 -40.30 -23.34
CA GLU A 54 9.48 -39.31 -23.01
C GLU A 54 8.97 -37.95 -23.47
N PHE A 55 8.67 -37.05 -22.53
CA PHE A 55 8.26 -35.68 -22.82
C PHE A 55 9.49 -34.77 -22.96
N VAL A 56 9.42 -33.79 -23.87
CA VAL A 56 10.51 -32.82 -24.12
C VAL A 56 9.91 -31.42 -24.16
N ALA A 57 10.36 -30.56 -23.25
CA ALA A 57 9.96 -29.15 -23.21
C ALA A 57 10.50 -28.39 -24.44
N PRO A 58 9.82 -27.34 -24.94
CA PRO A 58 10.37 -26.46 -25.97
C PRO A 58 11.69 -25.82 -25.52
N GLU A 59 12.75 -25.93 -26.31
CA GLU A 59 14.05 -25.30 -26.03
C GLU A 59 14.02 -23.80 -26.39
N ASP A 60 14.60 -22.98 -25.50
CA ASP A 60 14.67 -21.51 -25.58
C ASP A 60 15.76 -21.01 -26.59
N ASP A 61 16.20 -21.88 -27.51
CA ASP A 61 17.20 -21.67 -28.57
C ASP A 61 16.83 -22.52 -29.82
N GLU A 62 16.52 -21.87 -30.95
CA GLU A 62 16.05 -22.52 -32.18
C GLU A 62 17.09 -23.44 -32.88
N THR A 63 18.28 -23.67 -32.30
CA THR A 63 19.38 -24.39 -32.97
C THR A 63 19.67 -25.83 -32.48
N GLY A 64 18.99 -26.27 -31.42
CA GLY A 64 18.30 -27.59 -31.27
C GLY A 64 18.99 -28.96 -31.51
N GLN A 65 18.16 -30.02 -31.47
CA GLN A 65 18.46 -31.38 -31.94
C GLN A 65 17.18 -32.23 -32.18
N ILE A 66 17.29 -33.35 -32.93
CA ILE A 66 16.14 -34.17 -33.37
C ILE A 66 16.42 -35.67 -33.19
N GLN A 67 15.51 -36.39 -32.49
CA GLN A 67 15.12 -37.77 -32.88
C GLN A 67 13.86 -38.33 -32.19
N ALA A 68 12.66 -37.96 -32.66
CA ALA A 68 11.44 -38.79 -32.44
C ALA A 68 10.36 -38.55 -33.53
N PHE A 69 9.97 -37.30 -33.77
CA PHE A 69 8.89 -36.95 -34.70
C PHE A 69 9.43 -36.43 -36.05
N SER A 70 8.93 -36.97 -37.16
CA SER A 70 9.42 -36.62 -38.51
C SER A 70 8.32 -36.46 -39.56
N ALA A 71 7.52 -35.41 -39.42
CA ALA A 71 6.78 -34.80 -40.53
C ALA A 71 7.40 -33.43 -40.83
N ARG A 72 7.63 -33.09 -42.10
CA ARG A 72 8.14 -31.77 -42.48
C ARG A 72 6.97 -30.79 -42.63
N ASN A 73 6.99 -29.70 -41.87
CA ASN A 73 6.32 -28.48 -42.32
C ASN A 73 6.99 -28.01 -43.62
N SER A 74 6.18 -27.62 -44.60
CA SER A 74 6.65 -27.15 -45.91
C SER A 74 6.76 -25.63 -45.93
N GLU A 75 7.91 -25.11 -46.37
CA GLU A 75 8.17 -23.68 -46.51
C GLU A 75 7.22 -22.98 -47.51
N GLU A 76 6.13 -22.38 -47.03
CA GLU A 76 5.50 -21.23 -47.69
C GLU A 76 5.29 -20.11 -46.65
N VAL A 77 6.16 -19.09 -46.69
CA VAL A 77 6.08 -17.94 -45.78
C VAL A 77 4.93 -17.03 -46.21
N THR A 78 3.92 -16.94 -45.35
CA THR A 78 2.87 -15.92 -45.42
C THR A 78 2.64 -15.26 -44.07
N ASP A 79 2.67 -13.93 -44.06
CA ASP A 79 2.32 -13.02 -42.96
C ASP A 79 0.97 -13.41 -42.31
N SER A 80 1.01 -13.98 -41.10
CA SER A 80 -0.16 -14.38 -40.31
C SER A 80 0.05 -14.11 -38.82
N THR A 81 -1.03 -13.95 -38.05
CA THR A 81 -1.00 -13.33 -36.70
C THR A 81 -1.62 -14.21 -35.61
N GLU A 82 -1.38 -15.51 -35.72
CA GLU A 82 -1.77 -16.54 -34.76
C GLU A 82 -0.51 -17.17 -34.17
N THR A 83 -0.55 -17.58 -32.91
CA THR A 83 0.56 -18.30 -32.28
C THR A 83 0.61 -19.70 -32.89
N GLU A 84 1.55 -19.97 -33.79
CA GLU A 84 1.74 -21.30 -34.39
C GLU A 84 2.28 -22.29 -33.34
N TYR A 85 1.37 -22.88 -32.55
CA TYR A 85 1.69 -24.05 -31.75
C TYR A 85 2.25 -25.16 -32.64
N THR A 86 3.39 -25.70 -32.24
CA THR A 86 4.06 -26.80 -32.91
C THR A 86 3.43 -28.13 -32.52
N LEU A 87 3.71 -29.20 -33.27
CA LEU A 87 3.26 -30.55 -32.89
C LEU A 87 3.83 -31.01 -31.53
N GLN A 88 4.95 -30.42 -31.08
CA GLN A 88 5.57 -30.71 -29.78
C GLN A 88 4.73 -30.17 -28.62
N ASP A 89 3.98 -29.08 -28.82
CA ASP A 89 3.10 -28.50 -27.80
C ASP A 89 1.89 -29.40 -27.51
N PHE A 90 1.52 -30.26 -28.47
CA PHE A 90 0.47 -31.27 -28.35
C PHE A 90 0.98 -32.64 -27.86
N GLN A 91 2.22 -32.76 -27.39
CA GLN A 91 2.87 -34.06 -27.06
C GLN A 91 2.12 -34.93 -26.04
N THR A 92 1.38 -34.34 -25.09
CA THR A 92 0.51 -35.05 -24.14
C THR A 92 -0.70 -35.70 -24.84
N ALA A 93 -1.08 -35.19 -26.00
CA ALA A 93 -2.35 -35.42 -26.70
C ALA A 93 -3.59 -35.08 -25.85
N ARG A 94 -3.45 -34.13 -24.90
CA ARG A 94 -4.54 -33.64 -24.05
C ARG A 94 -4.87 -32.17 -24.31
N LEU A 95 -6.16 -31.86 -24.39
CA LEU A 95 -6.68 -30.48 -24.43
C LEU A 95 -7.44 -30.17 -23.14
N ILE A 96 -7.30 -28.94 -22.66
CA ILE A 96 -8.01 -28.41 -21.50
C ILE A 96 -9.12 -27.50 -22.04
N VAL A 97 -10.36 -27.97 -22.04
CA VAL A 97 -11.51 -27.27 -22.63
C VAL A 97 -12.40 -26.72 -21.53
N ARG A 98 -12.88 -25.48 -21.67
CA ARG A 98 -13.95 -24.93 -20.82
C ARG A 98 -15.22 -24.74 -21.61
N ALA A 99 -16.29 -25.42 -21.21
CA ALA A 99 -17.53 -25.46 -21.99
C ALA A 99 -18.78 -25.57 -21.11
N ASN A 100 -19.87 -24.93 -21.53
CA ASN A 100 -21.13 -24.96 -20.78
C ASN A 100 -22.15 -25.89 -21.45
N GLY A 101 -22.24 -27.11 -20.93
CA GLY A 101 -23.17 -28.14 -21.39
C GLY A 101 -22.57 -29.05 -22.46
N ASN A 102 -23.40 -29.56 -23.38
CA ASN A 102 -22.94 -30.51 -24.39
C ASN A 102 -22.34 -29.79 -25.61
N PHE A 103 -21.09 -30.13 -25.93
CA PHE A 103 -20.36 -29.71 -27.13
C PHE A 103 -19.84 -30.94 -27.89
N ASP A 104 -19.36 -30.77 -29.13
CA ASP A 104 -18.66 -31.85 -29.85
C ASP A 104 -17.21 -31.90 -29.37
N LYS A 105 -16.74 -33.10 -29.01
CA LYS A 105 -15.38 -33.32 -28.46
C LYS A 105 -14.35 -33.62 -29.55
N CYS A 106 -14.74 -33.51 -30.83
CA CYS A 106 -13.87 -33.67 -32.00
C CYS A 106 -13.09 -34.99 -32.03
N GLY A 107 -13.69 -36.08 -31.52
CA GLY A 107 -13.09 -37.41 -31.54
C GLY A 107 -12.22 -37.78 -30.33
N ALA A 108 -12.27 -37.02 -29.23
CA ALA A 108 -11.64 -37.39 -27.96
C ALA A 108 -12.04 -38.83 -27.53
N LEU A 109 -11.05 -39.58 -27.05
CA LEU A 109 -11.21 -40.93 -26.51
C LEU A 109 -11.90 -40.89 -25.15
N GLU A 110 -11.42 -40.02 -24.27
CA GLU A 110 -11.91 -39.85 -22.90
C GLU A 110 -12.15 -38.36 -22.57
N ASP A 111 -12.98 -38.12 -21.55
CA ASP A 111 -13.37 -36.79 -21.07
C ASP A 111 -13.48 -36.79 -19.53
N VAL A 112 -12.50 -36.16 -18.88
CA VAL A 112 -12.49 -36.00 -17.42
C VAL A 112 -13.07 -34.63 -17.06
N SER A 113 -14.20 -34.64 -16.35
CA SER A 113 -14.93 -33.44 -15.92
C SER A 113 -15.45 -33.59 -14.48
N GLY A 114 -15.56 -32.47 -13.77
CA GLY A 114 -15.99 -32.45 -12.37
C GLY A 114 -15.56 -31.23 -11.55
N PHE A 115 -14.60 -30.45 -12.05
CA PHE A 115 -14.20 -29.16 -11.51
C PHE A 115 -14.70 -28.01 -12.41
N GLU A 116 -15.53 -27.12 -11.86
CA GLU A 116 -16.18 -26.00 -12.55
C GLU A 116 -16.75 -26.36 -13.94
N ASP A 117 -16.30 -25.68 -15.01
CA ASP A 117 -16.68 -25.89 -16.41
C ASP A 117 -15.57 -26.58 -17.23
N PHE A 118 -14.59 -27.20 -16.57
CA PHE A 118 -13.45 -27.86 -17.20
C PHE A 118 -13.71 -29.29 -17.65
N HIS A 119 -13.16 -29.60 -18.83
CA HIS A 119 -13.11 -30.89 -19.47
C HIS A 119 -11.66 -31.15 -19.92
N ILE A 120 -11.03 -32.22 -19.44
CA ILE A 120 -9.73 -32.70 -19.95
C ILE A 120 -10.02 -33.77 -21.01
N LEU A 121 -9.70 -33.47 -22.26
CA LEU A 121 -9.99 -34.33 -23.41
C LEU A 121 -8.71 -35.03 -23.88
N GLN A 122 -8.70 -36.35 -23.88
CA GLN A 122 -7.58 -37.17 -24.37
C GLN A 122 -7.81 -37.60 -25.82
N TYR A 123 -6.80 -37.44 -26.67
CA TYR A 123 -6.80 -37.84 -28.09
C TYR A 123 -5.83 -39.00 -28.35
N GLU A 124 -5.98 -39.66 -29.51
CA GLU A 124 -5.14 -40.82 -29.89
C GLU A 124 -3.70 -40.45 -30.27
N SER A 125 -3.45 -39.19 -30.66
CA SER A 125 -2.10 -38.68 -30.96
C SER A 125 -2.04 -37.14 -30.85
N PRO A 126 -0.83 -36.55 -30.82
CA PRO A 126 -0.64 -35.10 -30.90
C PRO A 126 -1.28 -34.46 -32.14
N GLU A 127 -1.23 -35.13 -33.31
CA GLU A 127 -1.87 -34.65 -34.54
C GLU A 127 -3.40 -34.59 -34.42
N ALA A 128 -4.01 -35.57 -33.74
CA ALA A 128 -5.45 -35.60 -33.48
C ALA A 128 -5.87 -34.49 -32.50
N ALA A 129 -5.05 -34.22 -31.47
CA ALA A 129 -5.27 -33.09 -30.56
C ALA A 129 -5.12 -31.74 -31.28
N MET A 130 -4.16 -31.61 -32.20
CA MET A 130 -3.94 -30.39 -32.99
C MET A 130 -5.10 -30.07 -33.94
N ASP A 131 -5.65 -31.07 -34.64
CA ASP A 131 -6.84 -30.88 -35.49
C ASP A 131 -8.09 -30.59 -34.63
N ALA A 132 -8.27 -31.31 -33.52
CA ALA A 132 -9.36 -31.06 -32.58
C ALA A 132 -9.33 -29.65 -31.98
N TYR A 133 -8.16 -29.16 -31.55
CA TYR A 133 -7.96 -27.78 -31.07
C TYR A 133 -8.45 -26.76 -32.12
N GLY A 134 -8.02 -26.93 -33.37
CA GLY A 134 -8.45 -26.10 -34.50
C GLY A 134 -9.95 -26.18 -34.82
N GLN A 135 -10.65 -27.24 -34.41
CA GLN A 135 -12.12 -27.33 -34.50
C GLN A 135 -12.82 -26.69 -33.29
N LEU A 136 -12.38 -27.02 -32.07
CA LEU A 136 -12.98 -26.59 -30.79
C LEU A 136 -12.95 -25.07 -30.63
N GLN A 137 -11.87 -24.40 -31.04
CA GLN A 137 -11.78 -22.92 -31.07
C GLN A 137 -12.88 -22.23 -31.91
N LYS A 138 -13.61 -22.98 -32.75
CA LYS A 138 -14.66 -22.46 -33.65
C LYS A 138 -16.07 -22.85 -33.18
N GLU A 139 -16.19 -23.63 -32.11
CA GLU A 139 -17.47 -24.12 -31.57
C GLU A 139 -18.07 -23.14 -30.55
N LYS A 140 -19.37 -22.87 -30.67
CA LYS A 140 -20.01 -21.71 -30.01
C LYS A 140 -20.34 -21.89 -28.53
N ASN A 141 -20.26 -23.12 -28.03
CA ASN A 141 -20.54 -23.45 -26.63
C ASN A 141 -19.26 -23.55 -25.77
N ILE A 142 -18.10 -23.35 -26.38
CA ILE A 142 -16.78 -23.38 -25.76
C ILE A 142 -16.37 -21.95 -25.42
N LEU A 143 -15.81 -21.77 -24.21
CA LEU A 143 -15.31 -20.49 -23.70
C LEU A 143 -13.80 -20.37 -23.90
N GLU A 144 -13.07 -21.48 -23.77
CA GLU A 144 -11.60 -21.52 -23.69
C GLU A 144 -11.12 -22.92 -24.14
N VAL A 145 -9.97 -22.96 -24.83
CA VAL A 145 -9.29 -24.20 -25.23
C VAL A 145 -7.79 -23.98 -25.03
N ASP A 146 -7.24 -24.57 -23.96
CA ASP A 146 -5.82 -24.55 -23.64
C ASP A 146 -5.18 -25.91 -23.94
N LEU A 147 -3.85 -25.95 -23.96
CA LEU A 147 -3.05 -27.16 -24.13
C LEU A 147 -2.60 -27.69 -22.75
N ASP A 148 -2.60 -29.01 -22.55
CA ASP A 148 -1.91 -29.62 -21.41
C ASP A 148 -0.40 -29.66 -21.68
N LEU A 149 0.24 -28.52 -21.47
CA LEU A 149 1.66 -28.32 -21.75
C LEU A 149 2.56 -29.01 -20.72
N VAL A 150 3.76 -29.37 -21.19
CA VAL A 150 4.83 -29.88 -20.33
C VAL A 150 5.52 -28.70 -19.64
N CYS A 151 5.63 -28.78 -18.32
CA CYS A 151 6.12 -27.74 -17.44
C CYS A 151 7.53 -28.09 -16.90
N THR A 152 8.30 -27.10 -16.47
CA THR A 152 9.68 -27.30 -16.00
C THR A 152 9.83 -27.06 -14.49
N TYR A 153 10.72 -27.83 -13.87
CA TYR A 153 11.11 -27.62 -12.48
C TYR A 153 12.02 -26.40 -12.37
N CYS A 154 11.84 -25.59 -11.32
CA CYS A 154 12.60 -24.36 -11.09
C CYS A 154 13.99 -24.66 -10.47
N GLY A 155 14.81 -25.42 -11.20
CA GLY A 155 16.23 -25.69 -10.87
C GLY A 155 17.18 -24.84 -11.71
N TYR A 156 18.09 -24.11 -11.06
CA TYR A 156 19.25 -23.49 -11.70
C TYR A 156 20.47 -24.26 -11.20
N GLU A 157 21.13 -24.98 -12.11
CA GLU A 157 21.88 -26.19 -11.76
C GLU A 157 20.97 -27.23 -11.07
N SER A 158 20.34 -28.07 -11.88
CA SER A 158 19.64 -29.26 -11.41
C SER A 158 20.56 -30.15 -10.58
N SER A 159 20.01 -30.80 -9.55
CA SER A 159 20.70 -31.62 -8.53
C SER A 159 21.99 -32.28 -9.07
N PRO A 160 23.20 -31.72 -8.82
CA PRO A 160 24.40 -32.16 -9.51
C PRO A 160 24.70 -33.65 -9.30
N ASP A 161 25.18 -34.31 -10.36
CA ASP A 161 25.39 -35.77 -10.46
C ASP A 161 26.16 -36.38 -9.26
N ASP A 162 27.12 -35.61 -8.71
CA ASP A 162 27.82 -35.92 -7.46
C ASP A 162 27.78 -34.65 -6.57
N PRO A 163 26.76 -34.52 -5.69
CA PRO A 163 26.53 -33.29 -4.94
C PRO A 163 27.41 -33.27 -3.68
N ASP A 164 28.04 -32.12 -3.38
CA ASP A 164 28.90 -31.96 -2.20
C ASP A 164 28.14 -32.26 -0.90
N ILE A 165 28.53 -33.35 -0.23
CA ILE A 165 27.82 -33.87 0.95
C ILE A 165 28.26 -33.15 2.22
N ILE A 166 27.35 -32.39 2.81
CA ILE A 166 27.59 -31.63 4.04
C ILE A 166 27.19 -32.42 5.31
N PRO A 167 27.74 -32.09 6.48
CA PRO A 167 27.30 -32.66 7.75
C PRO A 167 25.85 -32.25 8.11
N LYS A 168 25.13 -33.12 8.81
CA LYS A 168 23.80 -32.83 9.37
C LYS A 168 23.78 -31.57 10.23
N ASP A 169 24.83 -31.33 11.01
CA ASP A 169 24.93 -30.15 11.88
C ASP A 169 25.06 -28.84 11.08
N GLU A 170 25.57 -28.91 9.84
CA GLU A 170 25.62 -27.77 8.92
C GLU A 170 24.23 -27.48 8.34
N PHE A 171 23.48 -28.50 7.91
CA PHE A 171 22.07 -28.36 7.52
C PHE A 171 21.21 -27.79 8.68
N LEU A 172 21.43 -28.25 9.91
CA LEU A 172 20.71 -27.74 11.09
C LEU A 172 21.13 -26.32 11.51
N ASN A 173 22.25 -25.79 11.03
CA ASN A 173 22.74 -24.44 11.34
C ASN A 173 23.04 -23.64 10.07
N ASP A 174 22.25 -23.86 9.02
CA ASP A 174 22.47 -23.21 7.74
C ASP A 174 22.28 -21.69 7.82
N TRP A 175 23.07 -20.95 7.02
CA TRP A 175 23.11 -19.49 7.00
C TRP A 175 21.72 -18.87 6.83
N SER A 176 20.87 -19.52 6.03
CA SER A 176 19.49 -19.12 5.74
C SER A 176 18.64 -18.97 7.02
N ARG A 177 18.84 -19.84 8.01
CA ARG A 177 18.10 -19.86 9.28
C ARG A 177 18.48 -18.70 10.22
N ASP A 178 19.70 -18.22 10.10
CA ASP A 178 20.21 -17.10 10.88
C ASP A 178 19.80 -15.76 10.21
N ARG A 179 19.95 -15.62 8.88
CA ARG A 179 19.54 -14.40 8.14
C ARG A 179 18.04 -14.13 8.16
N THR A 180 17.22 -15.18 8.14
CA THR A 180 15.75 -15.06 8.27
C THR A 180 15.29 -15.04 9.74
N GLN A 181 16.21 -15.25 10.69
CA GLN A 181 15.94 -15.44 12.11
C GLN A 181 15.00 -16.62 12.46
N SER A 182 14.83 -17.61 11.56
CA SER A 182 13.94 -18.75 11.78
C SER A 182 14.38 -19.62 12.97
N LYS A 183 15.69 -19.76 13.19
CA LYS A 183 16.27 -20.48 14.34
C LYS A 183 15.98 -19.75 15.66
N ARG A 184 16.24 -18.44 15.72
CA ARG A 184 15.89 -17.56 16.86
C ARG A 184 14.40 -17.67 17.21
N LEU A 185 13.52 -17.67 16.20
CA LEU A 185 12.08 -17.79 16.43
C LEU A 185 11.67 -19.18 16.96
N GLN A 186 12.17 -20.27 16.37
CA GLN A 186 11.86 -21.62 16.83
C GLN A 186 12.32 -21.85 18.27
N GLU A 187 13.49 -21.35 18.64
CA GLU A 187 14.00 -21.43 20.00
C GLU A 187 13.18 -20.57 20.99
N TYR A 188 12.67 -19.42 20.56
CA TYR A 188 11.71 -18.64 21.34
C TYR A 188 10.39 -19.41 21.52
N LEU A 189 9.77 -19.91 20.45
CA LEU A 189 8.51 -20.66 20.51
C LEU A 189 8.61 -21.89 21.42
N ALA A 190 9.74 -22.59 21.41
CA ALA A 190 10.01 -23.73 22.30
C ALA A 190 10.15 -23.35 23.79
N LYS A 191 10.50 -22.08 24.10
CA LYS A 191 10.65 -21.55 25.47
C LYS A 191 9.36 -20.88 25.97
N SER A 192 8.60 -20.23 25.10
CA SER A 192 7.56 -19.24 25.47
C SER A 192 6.16 -19.81 25.71
N ASN A 193 5.94 -21.12 25.55
CA ASN A 193 4.65 -21.80 25.84
C ASN A 193 3.43 -21.14 25.16
N ILE A 194 3.63 -20.62 23.93
CA ILE A 194 2.58 -20.03 23.11
C ILE A 194 1.70 -21.17 22.55
N PRO A 195 0.35 -21.09 22.64
CA PRO A 195 -0.54 -22.07 22.02
C PRO A 195 -0.31 -22.14 20.51
N MET A 196 -0.17 -23.35 19.98
CA MET A 196 0.07 -23.60 18.55
C MET A 196 -0.82 -24.74 18.03
N LYS A 197 -1.52 -24.51 16.92
CA LYS A 197 -2.30 -25.52 16.20
C LYS A 197 -1.36 -26.50 15.48
N GLU A 198 -1.80 -27.73 15.23
CA GLU A 198 -1.18 -28.53 14.16
C GLU A 198 -1.57 -27.90 12.81
N VAL A 199 -0.57 -27.71 11.94
CA VAL A 199 -0.71 -27.07 10.62
C VAL A 199 -0.11 -27.99 9.58
N ILE A 200 -0.83 -28.24 8.49
CA ILE A 200 -0.39 -29.09 7.38
C ILE A 200 -0.05 -28.21 6.18
N VAL A 201 1.21 -28.23 5.76
CA VAL A 201 1.66 -27.62 4.51
C VAL A 201 1.59 -28.67 3.40
N GLY A 202 0.75 -28.43 2.41
CA GLY A 202 0.71 -29.18 1.17
C GLY A 202 1.92 -28.81 0.32
N VAL A 203 2.64 -29.80 -0.20
CA VAL A 203 3.81 -29.60 -1.08
C VAL A 203 3.49 -30.28 -2.41
N VAL A 204 3.36 -29.50 -3.48
CA VAL A 204 3.06 -30.01 -4.83
C VAL A 204 4.37 -30.09 -5.61
N ASP A 205 4.94 -31.30 -5.71
CA ASP A 205 6.34 -31.53 -6.13
C ASP A 205 6.61 -33.01 -6.53
N THR A 206 7.86 -33.50 -6.58
CA THR A 206 8.22 -34.86 -7.04
C THR A 206 7.87 -36.02 -6.09
N GLY A 207 7.49 -35.75 -4.85
CA GLY A 207 7.31 -36.78 -3.80
C GLY A 207 8.19 -36.51 -2.57
N ILE A 208 8.36 -37.51 -1.70
CA ILE A 208 9.17 -37.39 -0.48
C ILE A 208 9.77 -38.73 -0.03
N ASP A 209 11.06 -38.74 0.32
CA ASP A 209 11.68 -39.82 1.11
C ASP A 209 11.16 -39.74 2.54
N TYR A 210 9.94 -40.23 2.76
CA TYR A 210 9.29 -40.26 4.07
C TYR A 210 9.98 -41.19 5.08
N ASN A 211 11.05 -41.89 4.70
CA ASN A 211 11.92 -42.63 5.61
C ASN A 211 13.14 -41.81 6.07
N HIS A 212 13.39 -40.63 5.49
CA HIS A 212 14.50 -39.76 5.86
C HIS A 212 14.29 -39.19 7.27
N GLU A 213 15.32 -39.30 8.12
CA GLU A 213 15.22 -39.08 9.58
C GLU A 213 14.73 -37.68 9.99
N ILE A 214 14.97 -36.67 9.15
CA ILE A 214 14.53 -35.29 9.38
C ILE A 214 13.01 -35.14 9.42
N PHE A 215 12.27 -36.06 8.79
CA PHE A 215 10.82 -36.05 8.73
C PHE A 215 10.14 -36.93 9.81
N GLU A 216 10.88 -37.49 10.77
CA GLU A 216 10.31 -38.35 11.82
C GLU A 216 9.20 -37.61 12.60
N GLY A 217 7.95 -38.08 12.44
CA GLY A 217 6.77 -37.45 13.02
C GLY A 217 6.38 -36.10 12.41
N ARG A 218 6.94 -35.71 11.25
CA ARG A 218 6.61 -34.50 10.49
C ARG A 218 5.76 -34.75 9.23
N VAL A 219 5.78 -35.95 8.65
CA VAL A 219 4.97 -36.29 7.45
C VAL A 219 3.51 -36.60 7.82
N LYS A 220 2.58 -36.14 6.99
CA LYS A 220 1.22 -36.67 6.85
C LYS A 220 1.16 -37.40 5.51
N ARG A 221 0.95 -38.72 5.53
CA ARG A 221 0.88 -39.51 4.29
C ARG A 221 -0.34 -39.10 3.46
N THR A 222 -0.13 -38.78 2.20
CA THR A 222 -1.18 -38.38 1.24
C THR A 222 -1.73 -39.57 0.47
N TYR A 223 -0.86 -40.55 0.14
CA TYR A 223 -1.13 -41.62 -0.82
C TYR A 223 -1.58 -41.05 -2.17
N PHE A 224 -0.85 -40.04 -2.67
CA PHE A 224 -1.17 -39.33 -3.90
C PHE A 224 0.04 -39.24 -4.83
N ASN A 225 -0.12 -39.80 -6.03
CA ASN A 225 0.81 -39.73 -7.14
C ASN A 225 0.03 -39.65 -8.46
N VAL A 226 0.29 -38.59 -9.24
CA VAL A 226 -0.25 -38.36 -10.59
C VAL A 226 0.85 -38.36 -11.66
N SER A 227 2.08 -38.75 -11.31
CA SER A 227 3.17 -38.94 -12.29
C SER A 227 3.04 -40.28 -13.00
N SER A 228 3.62 -40.41 -14.20
CA SER A 228 3.49 -41.62 -15.04
C SER A 228 4.23 -42.86 -14.50
N SER A 229 4.97 -42.75 -13.38
CA SER A 229 5.66 -43.88 -12.74
C SER A 229 5.31 -44.08 -11.26
N GLY A 230 5.66 -45.26 -10.73
CA GLY A 230 5.34 -45.67 -9.36
C GLY A 230 3.90 -46.22 -9.22
N ASN A 231 3.37 -46.17 -7.99
CA ASN A 231 1.96 -46.49 -7.72
C ASN A 231 1.20 -45.18 -7.48
N ALA A 232 -0.05 -45.06 -7.94
CA ALA A 232 -0.91 -43.91 -7.65
C ALA A 232 -1.08 -43.67 -6.13
N ASP A 233 -1.11 -44.74 -5.33
CA ASP A 233 -1.26 -44.72 -3.87
C ASP A 233 0.05 -44.46 -3.08
N ASP A 234 1.18 -44.02 -3.67
CA ASP A 234 2.44 -43.82 -2.93
C ASP A 234 3.25 -42.59 -3.40
N GLU A 235 3.30 -41.55 -2.56
CA GLU A 235 4.02 -40.29 -2.81
C GLU A 235 5.55 -40.37 -2.63
N MET A 236 6.14 -41.55 -2.80
CA MET A 236 7.57 -41.78 -2.57
C MET A 236 8.44 -41.07 -3.62
N ASP A 237 9.49 -40.38 -3.17
CA ASP A 237 10.52 -39.82 -4.05
C ASP A 237 11.51 -40.91 -4.53
N SER A 238 12.16 -40.67 -5.66
CA SER A 238 13.15 -41.60 -6.21
C SER A 238 14.58 -41.24 -5.78
N GLU A 239 15.54 -42.16 -5.97
CA GLU A 239 16.96 -41.82 -5.75
C GLU A 239 17.59 -40.99 -6.90
N ALA A 240 16.87 -40.80 -8.02
CA ALA A 240 17.32 -40.02 -9.17
C ALA A 240 16.74 -38.59 -9.16
N PHE A 241 15.43 -38.48 -8.96
CA PHE A 241 14.67 -37.24 -8.83
C PHE A 241 14.03 -37.17 -7.44
N TYR A 242 14.39 -36.14 -6.67
CA TYR A 242 14.08 -35.99 -5.25
C TYR A 242 13.88 -34.52 -4.80
N HIS A 243 13.28 -33.70 -5.67
CA HIS A 243 13.10 -32.27 -5.43
C HIS A 243 12.05 -31.99 -4.34
N GLY A 244 10.97 -32.77 -4.28
CA GLY A 244 9.98 -32.67 -3.21
C GLY A 244 10.56 -33.01 -1.82
N THR A 245 11.54 -33.92 -1.75
CA THR A 245 12.35 -34.18 -0.55
C THR A 245 13.17 -32.96 -0.13
N THR A 246 13.89 -32.32 -1.06
CA THR A 246 14.74 -31.15 -0.72
C THR A 246 13.90 -29.96 -0.29
N VAL A 247 12.83 -29.65 -1.03
CA VAL A 247 11.83 -28.62 -0.72
C VAL A 247 11.19 -28.87 0.66
N SER A 248 10.70 -30.09 0.91
CA SER A 248 10.11 -30.46 2.21
C SER A 248 11.10 -30.32 3.37
N SER A 249 12.40 -30.56 3.13
CA SER A 249 13.44 -30.46 4.16
C SER A 249 13.60 -29.03 4.70
N ILE A 250 13.45 -28.03 3.83
CA ILE A 250 13.51 -26.61 4.20
C ILE A 250 12.32 -26.25 5.09
N ILE A 251 11.11 -26.73 4.76
CA ILE A 251 9.90 -26.48 5.56
C ILE A 251 10.08 -27.01 6.98
N VAL A 252 10.53 -28.26 7.16
CA VAL A 252 10.65 -28.85 8.50
C VAL A 252 11.83 -28.32 9.31
N ASN A 253 12.90 -27.84 8.67
CA ASN A 253 14.05 -27.20 9.31
C ASN A 253 13.72 -25.76 9.77
N ASN A 254 12.83 -25.06 9.05
CA ASN A 254 12.40 -23.70 9.37
C ASN A 254 11.14 -23.62 10.26
N SER A 255 10.51 -24.74 10.64
CA SER A 255 9.25 -24.74 11.41
C SER A 255 9.20 -25.70 12.62
N PRO A 256 8.48 -25.33 13.70
CA PRO A 256 8.34 -26.15 14.91
C PRO A 256 7.55 -27.45 14.68
N LYS A 257 7.70 -28.43 15.58
CA LYS A 257 7.23 -29.82 15.38
C LYS A 257 5.71 -30.02 15.17
N ASN A 258 4.89 -29.01 15.43
CA ASN A 258 3.45 -29.00 15.13
C ASN A 258 3.13 -28.68 13.65
N VAL A 259 4.06 -28.09 12.90
CA VAL A 259 3.94 -27.96 11.44
C VAL A 259 4.31 -29.28 10.78
N LYS A 260 3.49 -29.74 9.84
CA LYS A 260 3.63 -31.00 9.10
C LYS A 260 3.73 -30.74 7.60
N VAL A 261 4.32 -31.68 6.87
CA VAL A 261 4.31 -31.71 5.40
C VAL A 261 3.40 -32.83 4.89
N ALA A 262 2.61 -32.55 3.86
CA ALA A 262 1.80 -33.51 3.11
C ALA A 262 2.14 -33.33 1.63
N VAL A 263 2.77 -34.33 1.01
CA VAL A 263 3.37 -34.17 -0.32
C VAL A 263 2.51 -34.82 -1.39
N TYR A 264 2.24 -34.07 -2.45
CA TYR A 264 1.41 -34.46 -3.58
C TYR A 264 2.34 -34.63 -4.78
N LYS A 265 2.62 -35.89 -5.13
CA LYS A 265 3.57 -36.24 -6.18
C LYS A 265 2.96 -35.95 -7.56
N VAL A 266 3.42 -34.89 -8.21
CA VAL A 266 2.92 -34.44 -9.54
C VAL A 266 3.89 -34.69 -10.69
N GLY A 267 5.07 -35.24 -10.41
CA GLY A 267 6.04 -35.65 -11.41
C GLY A 267 7.17 -36.46 -10.81
N ASP A 268 8.11 -36.87 -11.66
CA ASP A 268 9.19 -37.80 -11.34
C ASP A 268 10.46 -37.57 -12.19
N GLY A 269 10.49 -36.48 -12.95
CA GLY A 269 11.45 -36.19 -14.02
C GLY A 269 10.85 -35.11 -14.93
N GLU A 270 11.15 -35.15 -16.23
CA GLU A 270 10.69 -34.16 -17.22
C GLU A 270 9.18 -34.25 -17.57
N ASN A 271 8.46 -35.20 -16.96
CA ASN A 271 7.06 -35.53 -17.24
C ASN A 271 6.01 -34.70 -16.46
N LEU A 272 6.31 -33.44 -16.11
CA LEU A 272 5.39 -32.57 -15.36
C LEU A 272 4.41 -31.86 -16.32
N THR A 273 3.11 -31.83 -16.02
CA THR A 273 2.10 -31.19 -16.87
C THR A 273 1.18 -30.22 -16.12
N VAL A 274 0.50 -29.33 -16.86
CA VAL A 274 -0.50 -28.38 -16.34
C VAL A 274 -1.61 -29.11 -15.57
N THR A 275 -2.12 -30.23 -16.11
CA THR A 275 -3.13 -31.07 -15.47
C THR A 275 -2.62 -31.75 -14.21
N ALA A 276 -1.38 -32.28 -14.20
CA ALA A 276 -0.78 -32.90 -13.03
C ALA A 276 -0.60 -31.91 -11.87
N ILE A 277 -0.06 -30.70 -12.13
CA ILE A 277 0.05 -29.62 -11.13
C ILE A 277 -1.34 -29.27 -10.58
N SER A 278 -2.33 -29.13 -11.47
CA SER A 278 -3.71 -28.78 -11.09
C SER A 278 -4.38 -29.83 -10.22
N ALA A 279 -4.21 -31.13 -10.53
CA ALA A 279 -4.69 -32.23 -9.71
C ALA A 279 -4.04 -32.23 -8.31
N GLY A 280 -2.72 -32.00 -8.23
CA GLY A 280 -2.00 -31.85 -6.96
C GLY A 280 -2.47 -30.66 -6.12
N LEU A 281 -2.71 -29.51 -6.75
CA LEU A 281 -3.28 -28.33 -6.08
C LEU A 281 -4.68 -28.62 -5.51
N LEU A 282 -5.60 -29.17 -6.32
CA LEU A 282 -6.96 -29.51 -5.87
C LEU A 282 -6.95 -30.55 -4.74
N ALA A 283 -6.08 -31.56 -4.82
CA ALA A 283 -5.93 -32.58 -3.78
C ALA A 283 -5.33 -32.03 -2.46
N ALA A 284 -4.55 -30.94 -2.53
CA ALA A 284 -4.01 -30.22 -1.37
C ALA A 284 -5.06 -29.29 -0.72
N ILE A 285 -5.86 -28.59 -1.52
CA ILE A 285 -6.92 -27.66 -1.07
C ILE A 285 -7.95 -28.33 -0.14
N GLU A 286 -8.21 -29.63 -0.30
CA GLU A 286 -9.16 -30.38 0.54
C GLU A 286 -8.60 -30.80 1.91
N LYS A 287 -7.28 -30.71 2.16
CA LYS A 287 -6.61 -31.38 3.30
C LYS A 287 -5.53 -30.55 4.02
N CYS A 288 -5.10 -29.42 3.46
CA CYS A 288 -3.97 -28.62 3.96
C CYS A 288 -4.40 -27.22 4.43
N ASP A 289 -3.64 -26.64 5.36
CA ASP A 289 -3.85 -25.26 5.84
C ASP A 289 -3.13 -24.21 4.98
N ILE A 290 -2.08 -24.63 4.25
CA ILE A 290 -1.18 -23.84 3.39
C ILE A 290 -0.70 -24.73 2.25
N ILE A 291 -0.35 -24.15 1.09
CA ILE A 291 0.26 -24.86 -0.04
C ILE A 291 1.62 -24.21 -0.41
N ASN A 292 2.60 -25.03 -0.77
CA ASN A 292 3.86 -24.66 -1.40
C ASN A 292 3.95 -25.33 -2.78
N THR A 293 4.21 -24.53 -3.82
CA THR A 293 4.44 -24.99 -5.18
C THR A 293 5.80 -24.48 -5.66
N SER A 294 6.81 -25.35 -5.63
CA SER A 294 8.18 -25.05 -6.09
C SER A 294 8.37 -25.40 -7.58
N LEU A 295 7.34 -25.10 -8.38
CA LEU A 295 7.18 -25.48 -9.80
C LEU A 295 6.61 -24.29 -10.59
N THR A 296 6.84 -24.24 -11.90
CA THR A 296 6.17 -23.26 -12.77
C THR A 296 5.76 -23.86 -14.12
N SER A 297 4.63 -23.41 -14.64
CA SER A 297 4.26 -23.45 -16.05
C SER A 297 4.61 -22.11 -16.67
N LEU A 298 5.29 -22.08 -17.82
CA LEU A 298 5.64 -20.82 -18.51
C LEU A 298 4.49 -20.30 -19.39
N SER A 299 3.51 -21.14 -19.69
CA SER A 299 2.29 -20.78 -20.41
C SER A 299 1.24 -20.11 -19.53
N ASP A 300 0.41 -19.30 -20.15
CA ASP A 300 -0.87 -18.85 -19.59
C ASP A 300 -1.83 -20.05 -19.48
N VAL A 301 -2.35 -20.31 -18.27
CA VAL A 301 -3.08 -21.55 -17.96
C VAL A 301 -4.28 -21.29 -17.06
N SER A 302 -5.46 -21.27 -17.69
CA SER A 302 -6.75 -21.02 -17.03
C SER A 302 -7.01 -21.95 -15.84
N LEU A 303 -6.62 -23.22 -15.95
CA LEU A 303 -6.84 -24.26 -14.93
C LEU A 303 -6.03 -24.02 -13.64
N ILE A 304 -4.73 -23.69 -13.73
CA ILE A 304 -3.91 -23.40 -12.52
C ILE A 304 -4.41 -22.12 -11.85
N ARG A 305 -4.76 -21.08 -12.64
CA ARG A 305 -5.40 -19.86 -12.13
C ARG A 305 -6.66 -20.17 -11.32
N LYS A 306 -7.52 -21.05 -11.82
CA LYS A 306 -8.75 -21.49 -11.12
C LYS A 306 -8.46 -22.30 -9.86
N CYS A 307 -7.44 -23.16 -9.86
CA CYS A 307 -6.99 -23.88 -8.66
C CYS A 307 -6.53 -22.93 -7.55
N VAL A 308 -5.72 -21.90 -7.90
CA VAL A 308 -5.27 -20.88 -6.94
C VAL A 308 -6.43 -20.04 -6.40
N LEU A 309 -7.33 -19.58 -7.26
CA LEU A 309 -8.52 -18.84 -6.84
C LEU A 309 -9.41 -19.68 -5.90
N LYS A 310 -9.49 -21.00 -6.12
CA LYS A 310 -10.18 -21.92 -5.20
C LYS A 310 -9.47 -22.03 -3.85
N ALA A 311 -8.13 -22.10 -3.81
CA ALA A 311 -7.35 -22.07 -2.57
C ALA A 311 -7.56 -20.76 -1.78
N TYR A 312 -7.43 -19.62 -2.46
CA TYR A 312 -7.66 -18.29 -1.90
C TYR A 312 -9.08 -18.16 -1.32
N SER A 313 -10.11 -18.65 -2.04
CA SER A 313 -11.50 -18.66 -1.56
C SER A 313 -11.74 -19.48 -0.29
N LYS A 314 -10.87 -20.45 0.01
CA LYS A 314 -10.88 -21.24 1.27
C LYS A 314 -9.94 -20.68 2.34
N ASN A 315 -9.35 -19.50 2.14
CA ASN A 315 -8.31 -18.90 2.99
C ASN A 315 -7.07 -19.81 3.17
N ILE A 316 -6.64 -20.46 2.07
CA ILE A 316 -5.43 -21.28 2.00
C ILE A 316 -4.39 -20.50 1.17
N PRO A 317 -3.31 -19.96 1.77
CA PRO A 317 -2.28 -19.27 1.02
C PRO A 317 -1.45 -20.26 0.19
N VAL A 318 -1.17 -19.87 -1.06
CA VAL A 318 -0.29 -20.61 -1.97
C VAL A 318 1.02 -19.85 -2.10
N PHE A 319 2.12 -20.43 -1.63
CA PHE A 319 3.47 -19.91 -1.81
C PHE A 319 4.08 -20.50 -3.07
N ALA A 320 4.53 -19.65 -3.98
CA ALA A 320 5.02 -20.04 -5.31
C ALA A 320 6.41 -19.45 -5.60
N CYS A 321 7.29 -20.21 -6.22
CA CYS A 321 8.60 -19.69 -6.67
C CYS A 321 8.46 -18.92 -7.99
N VAL A 322 9.10 -17.75 -8.12
CA VAL A 322 9.00 -16.94 -9.36
C VAL A 322 9.63 -17.61 -10.59
N GLY A 323 10.54 -18.56 -10.39
CA GLY A 323 11.29 -19.25 -11.43
C GLY A 323 12.73 -18.75 -11.59
N ASN A 324 13.48 -19.42 -12.45
CA ASN A 324 14.95 -19.30 -12.53
C ASN A 324 15.49 -18.86 -13.90
N SER A 325 14.71 -18.14 -14.73
CA SER A 325 15.13 -17.80 -16.09
C SER A 325 16.18 -16.69 -16.19
N GLY A 326 16.31 -15.84 -15.16
CA GLY A 326 17.05 -14.57 -15.21
C GLY A 326 16.49 -13.55 -16.23
N ARG A 327 15.35 -13.85 -16.85
CA ARG A 327 14.66 -13.05 -17.89
C ARG A 327 13.37 -12.46 -17.34
N ILE A 328 12.78 -11.53 -18.08
CA ILE A 328 11.41 -11.06 -17.81
C ILE A 328 10.44 -12.16 -18.25
N GLU A 329 9.57 -12.61 -17.35
CA GLU A 329 8.45 -13.48 -17.68
C GLU A 329 7.27 -13.19 -16.74
N THR A 330 6.15 -12.72 -17.31
CA THR A 330 4.94 -12.35 -16.58
C THR A 330 3.82 -13.39 -16.67
N HIS A 331 3.94 -14.43 -17.50
CA HIS A 331 2.94 -15.49 -17.64
C HIS A 331 3.15 -16.67 -16.67
N ALA A 332 4.38 -16.84 -16.14
CA ALA A 332 4.78 -17.97 -15.30
C ALA A 332 3.83 -18.26 -14.11
N ALA A 333 3.05 -19.34 -14.21
CA ALA A 333 2.04 -19.75 -13.23
C ALA A 333 2.54 -20.92 -12.35
N PRO A 334 2.29 -20.92 -11.03
CA PRO A 334 1.31 -20.10 -10.34
C PRO A 334 1.83 -18.76 -9.79
N ALA A 335 3.13 -18.45 -9.89
CA ALA A 335 3.72 -17.27 -9.24
C ALA A 335 3.22 -15.92 -9.76
N ASN A 336 2.75 -15.84 -11.01
CA ASN A 336 2.15 -14.63 -11.60
C ASN A 336 0.62 -14.57 -11.46
N ILE A 337 0.01 -15.42 -10.62
CA ILE A 337 -1.38 -15.27 -10.22
C ILE A 337 -1.40 -14.31 -9.00
N PRO A 338 -2.11 -13.16 -9.06
CA PRO A 338 -2.09 -12.15 -7.99
C PRO A 338 -2.57 -12.62 -6.61
N GLU A 339 -3.27 -13.74 -6.55
CA GLU A 339 -3.79 -14.37 -5.33
C GLU A 339 -2.83 -15.45 -4.76
N CYS A 340 -1.67 -15.67 -5.39
CA CYS A 340 -0.50 -16.36 -4.80
C CYS A 340 0.39 -15.39 -4.04
N ILE A 341 1.24 -15.93 -3.16
CA ILE A 341 2.39 -15.22 -2.60
C ILE A 341 3.64 -15.68 -3.36
N ALA A 342 4.17 -14.81 -4.22
CA ALA A 342 5.31 -15.11 -5.09
C ALA A 342 6.65 -14.82 -4.40
N VAL A 343 7.58 -15.77 -4.50
CA VAL A 343 8.81 -15.77 -3.71
C VAL A 343 10.05 -15.81 -4.61
N SER A 344 10.83 -14.72 -4.58
CA SER A 344 12.13 -14.61 -5.24
C SER A 344 13.27 -15.17 -4.36
N ALA A 345 14.41 -15.50 -4.94
CA ALA A 345 15.58 -16.00 -4.20
C ALA A 345 16.55 -14.88 -3.81
N THR A 346 17.25 -15.11 -2.70
CA THR A 346 18.40 -14.32 -2.21
C THR A 346 19.61 -15.19 -1.87
N ASP A 347 20.78 -14.55 -1.86
CA ASP A 347 22.07 -15.17 -1.56
C ASP A 347 22.52 -14.95 -0.10
N PHE A 348 23.66 -15.57 0.27
CA PHE A 348 24.25 -15.48 1.61
C PHE A 348 24.72 -14.06 2.01
N ASN A 349 24.76 -13.14 1.04
CA ASN A 349 25.12 -11.73 1.21
C ASN A 349 23.89 -10.81 1.27
N ASN A 350 22.67 -11.34 1.42
CA ASN A 350 21.40 -10.58 1.44
C ASN A 350 21.15 -9.77 0.14
N ALA A 351 21.62 -10.26 -1.00
CA ALA A 351 21.32 -9.71 -2.31
C ALA A 351 20.33 -10.60 -3.08
N THR A 352 19.63 -10.02 -4.04
CA THR A 352 18.73 -10.78 -4.94
C THR A 352 19.56 -11.54 -5.97
N THR A 353 19.19 -12.79 -6.24
CA THR A 353 19.95 -13.62 -7.18
C THR A 353 19.77 -13.13 -8.62
N PHE A 354 20.72 -13.48 -9.50
CA PHE A 354 20.61 -13.19 -10.93
C PHE A 354 19.71 -14.20 -11.68
N MET A 355 19.49 -15.39 -11.11
CA MET A 355 18.62 -16.42 -11.70
C MET A 355 17.13 -16.08 -11.55
N ASN A 356 16.72 -15.26 -10.57
CA ASN A 356 15.32 -14.86 -10.39
C ASN A 356 14.67 -14.48 -11.73
N THR A 357 13.62 -15.20 -12.14
CA THR A 357 12.66 -14.71 -13.13
C THR A 357 12.15 -13.34 -12.67
N LEU A 358 12.13 -12.39 -13.59
CA LEU A 358 11.76 -11.01 -13.32
C LEU A 358 10.27 -10.83 -13.60
N THR A 359 9.49 -10.59 -12.55
CA THR A 359 8.06 -10.31 -12.65
C THR A 359 7.64 -9.16 -11.72
N LEU A 360 6.56 -8.45 -12.10
CA LEU A 360 5.90 -7.47 -11.24
C LEU A 360 5.02 -8.09 -10.15
N ASN A 361 4.78 -9.41 -10.22
CA ASN A 361 4.04 -10.14 -9.18
C ASN A 361 4.96 -10.66 -8.05
N SER A 362 6.28 -10.40 -8.10
CA SER A 362 7.22 -10.74 -7.02
C SER A 362 6.82 -10.02 -5.73
N ASP A 363 6.36 -10.76 -4.72
CA ASP A 363 5.87 -10.17 -3.47
C ASP A 363 7.00 -9.96 -2.46
N ILE A 364 7.76 -11.04 -2.22
CA ILE A 364 8.78 -11.17 -1.19
C ILE A 364 9.93 -12.02 -1.71
N SER A 365 11.04 -12.03 -0.98
CA SER A 365 12.12 -12.98 -1.21
C SER A 365 12.46 -13.80 0.04
N ALA A 366 13.19 -14.88 -0.16
CA ALA A 366 13.77 -15.69 0.90
C ALA A 366 15.10 -16.31 0.42
N PRO A 367 15.94 -16.88 1.29
CA PRO A 367 17.16 -17.59 0.91
C PRO A 367 16.90 -18.65 -0.16
N GLY A 368 17.63 -18.60 -1.27
CA GLY A 368 17.47 -19.54 -2.39
C GLY A 368 18.77 -19.93 -3.12
N GLU A 369 19.92 -19.35 -2.76
CA GLU A 369 21.24 -19.71 -3.33
C GLU A 369 22.10 -20.47 -2.30
N HIS A 370 22.74 -21.58 -2.70
CA HIS A 370 23.54 -22.44 -1.83
C HIS A 370 22.84 -22.86 -0.52
N ILE A 371 21.55 -23.20 -0.57
CA ILE A 371 20.74 -23.57 0.60
C ILE A 371 20.99 -25.03 0.98
N ALA A 372 21.18 -25.27 2.28
CA ALA A 372 21.34 -26.63 2.79
C ALA A 372 20.02 -27.40 2.75
N VAL A 373 20.03 -28.57 2.10
CA VAL A 373 18.86 -29.45 1.90
C VAL A 373 19.15 -30.89 2.29
N ALA A 374 18.11 -31.64 2.66
CA ALA A 374 18.18 -33.09 2.83
C ALA A 374 17.97 -33.82 1.49
N ILE A 375 18.72 -34.90 1.26
CA ILE A 375 18.67 -35.71 0.03
C ILE A 375 18.61 -37.21 0.37
N PRO A 376 18.17 -38.09 -0.54
CA PRO A 376 17.96 -39.51 -0.26
C PRO A 376 19.15 -40.23 0.39
N ARG A 377 18.81 -41.23 1.21
CA ARG A 377 19.70 -42.06 2.06
C ARG A 377 20.24 -41.39 3.34
N ASN A 378 19.48 -40.49 3.96
CA ASN A 378 19.90 -39.75 5.18
C ASN A 378 21.17 -38.92 4.96
N ARG A 379 21.18 -38.11 3.90
CA ARG A 379 22.30 -37.25 3.49
C ARG A 379 21.85 -35.80 3.36
N TYR A 380 22.81 -34.89 3.28
CA TYR A 380 22.57 -33.46 3.13
C TYR A 380 23.52 -32.87 2.09
N ALA A 381 23.09 -31.85 1.35
CA ALA A 381 23.87 -31.15 0.32
C ALA A 381 23.47 -29.67 0.25
N ARG A 382 24.08 -28.88 -0.65
CA ARG A 382 23.72 -27.48 -0.93
C ARG A 382 23.25 -27.30 -2.38
N PHE A 383 22.04 -26.78 -2.59
CA PHE A 383 21.48 -26.51 -3.93
C PHE A 383 21.02 -25.04 -4.09
N SER A 384 20.79 -24.61 -5.32
CA SER A 384 20.34 -23.25 -5.68
C SER A 384 19.07 -23.28 -6.54
N GLY A 385 18.16 -22.34 -6.31
CA GLY A 385 16.89 -22.19 -7.05
C GLY A 385 15.81 -21.46 -6.24
N THR A 386 14.91 -20.76 -6.92
CA THR A 386 13.72 -20.14 -6.27
C THR A 386 12.79 -21.20 -5.66
N SER A 387 12.86 -22.46 -6.11
CA SER A 387 12.29 -23.63 -5.44
C SER A 387 12.63 -23.77 -3.96
N TYR A 388 13.74 -23.19 -3.49
CA TYR A 388 14.20 -23.26 -2.11
C TYR A 388 13.83 -22.02 -1.28
N SER A 389 13.49 -20.90 -1.93
CA SER A 389 12.99 -19.70 -1.26
C SER A 389 11.50 -19.83 -0.89
N ALA A 390 10.67 -20.34 -1.80
CA ALA A 390 9.24 -20.62 -1.54
C ALA A 390 8.96 -21.44 -0.26
N PRO A 391 9.61 -22.60 0.00
CA PRO A 391 9.38 -23.38 1.22
C PRO A 391 9.86 -22.70 2.50
N CYS A 392 10.80 -21.75 2.40
CA CYS A 392 11.20 -20.93 3.53
C CYS A 392 10.09 -19.93 3.90
N ALA A 393 9.45 -19.29 2.91
CA ALA A 393 8.27 -18.45 3.12
C ALA A 393 7.06 -19.24 3.62
N ALA A 394 6.78 -20.41 3.03
CA ALA A 394 5.70 -21.30 3.46
C ALA A 394 5.88 -21.76 4.92
N ALA A 395 7.12 -21.99 5.38
CA ALA A 395 7.41 -22.31 6.78
C ALA A 395 7.07 -21.16 7.74
N LEU A 396 7.28 -19.90 7.35
CA LEU A 396 6.88 -18.73 8.14
C LEU A 396 5.35 -18.55 8.12
N GLY A 397 4.72 -18.67 6.95
CA GLY A 397 3.26 -18.69 6.84
C GLY A 397 2.63 -19.76 7.76
N ALA A 398 3.25 -20.94 7.83
CA ALA A 398 2.79 -22.04 8.69
C ALA A 398 2.92 -21.72 10.19
N ILE A 399 3.91 -20.93 10.60
CA ILE A 399 4.04 -20.43 11.98
C ILE A 399 2.96 -19.37 12.28
N LEU A 400 2.63 -18.51 11.30
CA LEU A 400 1.56 -17.52 11.42
C LEU A 400 0.19 -18.21 11.56
N LYS A 401 -0.20 -19.11 10.64
CA LYS A 401 -1.43 -19.95 10.77
C LYS A 401 -1.42 -20.82 12.04
N SER A 402 -0.26 -21.28 12.50
CA SER A 402 -0.12 -22.06 13.74
C SER A 402 -0.47 -21.26 14.99
N THR A 403 -0.14 -19.96 15.01
CA THR A 403 -0.33 -19.07 16.17
C THR A 403 -1.60 -18.22 16.09
N ASN A 404 -2.06 -17.90 14.88
CA ASN A 404 -3.37 -17.31 14.59
C ASN A 404 -4.06 -18.09 13.45
N PRO A 405 -4.88 -19.12 13.76
CA PRO A 405 -5.51 -19.97 12.73
C PRO A 405 -6.44 -19.25 11.75
N GLU A 406 -7.07 -18.15 12.18
CA GLU A 406 -8.05 -17.40 11.40
C GLU A 406 -7.41 -16.35 10.49
N ILE A 407 -6.08 -16.17 10.53
CA ILE A 407 -5.36 -15.17 9.73
C ILE A 407 -5.68 -15.34 8.23
N THR A 408 -5.95 -14.24 7.53
CA THR A 408 -6.26 -14.26 6.08
C THR A 408 -5.00 -14.40 5.22
N VAL A 409 -5.17 -14.76 3.94
CA VAL A 409 -4.08 -14.72 2.95
C VAL A 409 -3.51 -13.31 2.84
N ASP A 410 -4.38 -12.29 2.74
CA ASP A 410 -3.99 -10.89 2.64
C ASP A 410 -3.27 -10.39 3.91
N GLU A 411 -3.69 -10.83 5.10
CA GLU A 411 -3.01 -10.54 6.37
C GLU A 411 -1.64 -11.21 6.46
N ILE A 412 -1.48 -12.43 5.94
CA ILE A 412 -0.16 -13.09 5.84
C ILE A 412 0.73 -12.30 4.89
N ASP A 413 0.28 -12.04 3.67
CA ASP A 413 1.05 -11.32 2.65
C ASP A 413 1.47 -9.93 3.14
N THR A 414 0.51 -9.13 3.61
CA THR A 414 0.74 -7.80 4.20
C THR A 414 1.73 -7.87 5.37
N ARG A 415 1.63 -8.91 6.23
CA ARG A 415 2.58 -9.10 7.34
C ARG A 415 3.98 -9.43 6.86
N LEU A 416 4.12 -10.30 5.86
CA LEU A 416 5.42 -10.66 5.29
C LEU A 416 6.06 -9.44 4.63
N LYS A 417 5.35 -8.79 3.71
CA LYS A 417 5.78 -7.55 3.04
C LYS A 417 6.18 -6.47 4.03
N GLY A 418 5.35 -6.20 5.03
CA GLY A 418 5.59 -5.17 6.06
C GLY A 418 6.66 -5.50 7.10
N THR A 419 7.28 -6.70 7.08
CA THR A 419 8.31 -7.08 8.07
C THR A 419 9.60 -7.65 7.49
N SER A 420 9.64 -7.89 6.17
CA SER A 420 10.85 -8.23 5.41
C SER A 420 11.99 -7.22 5.61
N PHE A 421 13.22 -7.73 5.47
CA PHE A 421 14.45 -6.95 5.35
C PHE A 421 14.66 -6.57 3.87
N ASP A 422 14.78 -5.28 3.57
CA ASP A 422 14.93 -4.76 2.22
C ASP A 422 16.26 -5.25 1.57
N VAL A 423 16.17 -5.95 0.43
CA VAL A 423 17.32 -6.55 -0.26
C VAL A 423 17.62 -5.85 -1.59
N LYS A 424 18.91 -5.83 -1.94
CA LYS A 424 19.40 -5.11 -3.11
C LYS A 424 19.92 -6.09 -4.16
N ARG A 425 19.52 -5.93 -5.42
CA ARG A 425 20.14 -6.61 -6.56
C ARG A 425 21.57 -6.12 -6.76
N TYR A 426 22.48 -7.07 -7.01
CA TYR A 426 23.83 -6.74 -7.45
C TYR A 426 23.81 -5.95 -8.76
N ASN A 427 24.67 -4.94 -8.86
CA ASN A 427 25.00 -4.39 -10.16
C ASN A 427 25.97 -5.36 -10.87
N GLU A 428 25.55 -5.91 -12.01
CA GLU A 428 26.35 -6.86 -12.83
C GLU A 428 27.70 -6.27 -13.29
N SER A 429 27.87 -4.95 -13.25
CA SER A 429 29.13 -4.29 -13.58
C SER A 429 30.08 -4.21 -12.37
N GLN A 430 31.19 -4.93 -12.45
CA GLN A 430 32.37 -4.68 -11.63
C GLN A 430 33.21 -3.51 -12.18
N SER A 431 33.82 -2.76 -11.26
CA SER A 431 34.88 -1.78 -11.55
C SER A 431 36.15 -2.46 -12.02
N SER A 432 36.98 -1.74 -12.78
CA SER A 432 38.31 -2.20 -13.20
C SER A 432 39.28 -2.42 -12.03
N GLN A 433 38.93 -1.97 -10.82
CA GLN A 433 39.61 -2.26 -9.56
C GLN A 433 39.01 -3.48 -8.81
N GLY A 434 38.13 -4.26 -9.45
CA GLY A 434 37.51 -5.48 -8.90
C GLY A 434 36.42 -5.24 -7.85
N ARG A 435 35.98 -3.98 -7.65
CA ARG A 435 34.93 -3.64 -6.69
C ARG A 435 33.57 -3.61 -7.37
N PHE A 436 32.53 -4.14 -6.73
CA PHE A 436 31.16 -3.98 -7.21
C PHE A 436 30.71 -2.52 -7.12
N MET A 437 29.88 -2.10 -8.08
CA MET A 437 29.04 -0.91 -7.95
C MET A 437 28.12 -1.03 -6.72
N ASN A 438 27.57 0.10 -6.25
CA ASN A 438 26.53 0.07 -5.21
C ASN A 438 25.35 -0.80 -5.69
N ASN A 439 24.91 -1.76 -4.87
CA ASN A 439 23.70 -2.56 -5.17
C ASN A 439 22.46 -1.65 -5.18
N TYR A 440 21.42 -2.06 -5.90
CA TYR A 440 20.20 -1.26 -6.11
C TYR A 440 18.93 -2.05 -5.79
N HIS A 441 17.83 -1.36 -5.52
CA HIS A 441 16.53 -2.00 -5.26
C HIS A 441 15.75 -2.08 -6.58
N SER A 442 15.24 -3.27 -6.92
CA SER A 442 14.44 -3.52 -8.14
C SER A 442 12.99 -3.81 -7.74
N LEU A 443 12.02 -3.24 -8.44
CA LEU A 443 10.60 -3.61 -8.28
C LEU A 443 10.34 -5.09 -8.63
N TRP A 444 11.22 -5.71 -9.40
CA TRP A 444 11.02 -7.04 -9.99
C TRP A 444 11.46 -8.20 -9.07
N ASP A 445 11.97 -7.90 -7.87
CA ASP A 445 12.41 -8.89 -6.85
C ASP A 445 11.54 -8.88 -5.57
N GLY A 446 10.45 -8.13 -5.56
CA GLY A 446 9.59 -7.94 -4.38
C GLY A 446 10.20 -7.03 -3.32
N VAL A 447 9.55 -6.94 -2.15
CA VAL A 447 9.82 -5.87 -1.17
C VAL A 447 10.97 -6.16 -0.18
N GLY A 448 11.48 -7.39 -0.15
CA GLY A 448 12.54 -7.78 0.80
C GLY A 448 12.55 -9.25 1.21
N MET A 449 13.64 -9.67 1.83
CA MET A 449 13.83 -11.01 2.40
C MET A 449 13.06 -11.17 3.72
N ILE A 450 12.21 -12.18 3.82
CA ILE A 450 11.38 -12.45 5.00
C ILE A 450 12.16 -12.53 6.33
N GLN A 451 11.54 -12.05 7.41
CA GLN A 451 12.10 -12.04 8.76
C GLN A 451 11.14 -12.68 9.77
N PHE A 452 11.45 -13.91 10.19
CA PHE A 452 10.57 -14.74 11.01
C PHE A 452 10.22 -14.08 12.35
N CYS A 453 11.22 -13.54 13.04
CA CYS A 453 11.02 -12.86 14.33
C CYS A 453 10.14 -11.62 14.18
N ASN A 454 10.40 -10.77 13.18
CA ASN A 454 9.67 -9.54 12.93
C ASN A 454 8.19 -9.83 12.58
N ALA A 455 7.93 -10.83 11.73
CA ALA A 455 6.58 -11.21 11.31
C ALA A 455 5.69 -11.66 12.48
N LEU A 456 6.26 -12.34 13.49
CA LEU A 456 5.56 -12.70 14.73
C LEU A 456 5.58 -11.58 15.81
N GLY A 457 6.19 -10.42 15.52
CA GLY A 457 6.22 -9.28 16.43
C GLY A 457 7.26 -9.36 17.56
N LEU A 458 8.35 -10.12 17.39
CA LEU A 458 9.49 -10.07 18.30
C LEU A 458 10.35 -8.83 18.00
N GLU A 459 10.92 -8.24 19.06
CA GLU A 459 11.83 -7.10 18.92
C GLU A 459 13.12 -7.48 18.17
N LYS A 460 13.63 -6.54 17.36
CA LYS A 460 14.94 -6.63 16.71
C LYS A 460 16.06 -6.59 17.75
N LEU A 461 17.16 -7.29 17.49
CA LEU A 461 18.39 -7.14 18.26
C LEU A 461 19.03 -5.77 17.93
N ALA A 462 19.73 -5.15 18.88
CA ALA A 462 20.41 -3.89 18.59
C ALA A 462 21.51 -4.13 17.54
N ALA A 463 21.49 -3.32 16.48
CA ALA A 463 22.48 -3.35 15.40
C ALA A 463 23.57 -2.29 15.63
N PRO A 464 24.71 -2.35 14.93
CA PRO A 464 25.67 -1.26 14.90
C PRO A 464 24.97 0.00 14.35
N ASN A 465 24.90 1.07 15.13
CA ASN A 465 24.03 2.22 14.84
C ASN A 465 24.75 3.35 14.08
N GLU A 466 26.08 3.41 14.15
CA GLU A 466 26.84 4.39 13.38
C GLU A 466 28.20 3.83 12.91
N ILE A 467 28.38 3.83 11.59
CA ILE A 467 29.69 3.96 10.94
C ILE A 467 29.89 5.46 10.68
N ASN A 468 31.03 6.04 11.09
CA ASN A 468 31.27 7.48 10.97
C ASN A 468 31.40 7.96 9.51
N LEU A 469 31.97 7.12 8.64
CA LEU A 469 32.04 7.35 7.21
C LEU A 469 30.66 7.13 6.56
N LYS A 470 30.42 7.86 5.47
CA LYS A 470 29.19 7.89 4.66
C LYS A 470 29.52 7.85 3.17
N ASP A 471 28.56 7.46 2.33
CA ASP A 471 28.65 7.33 0.86
C ASP A 471 28.87 8.69 0.14
N LYS A 472 30.10 9.18 0.18
CA LYS A 472 30.57 10.39 -0.52
C LYS A 472 32.07 10.32 -0.79
N VAL A 473 32.59 11.32 -1.52
CA VAL A 473 34.04 11.51 -1.72
C VAL A 473 34.71 12.11 -0.48
N TYR A 474 35.91 11.61 -0.17
CA TYR A 474 36.87 12.15 0.79
C TYR A 474 38.23 12.29 0.11
N VAL A 475 39.03 13.27 0.54
CA VAL A 475 40.40 13.48 0.03
C VAL A 475 41.42 12.96 1.03
N GLY A 476 42.23 11.99 0.62
CA GLY A 476 43.19 11.29 1.46
C GLY A 476 42.58 10.22 2.38
N GLU A 477 43.46 9.44 3.01
CA GLU A 477 43.15 8.36 3.95
C GLU A 477 42.20 8.81 5.09
N GLN A 478 41.19 7.98 5.39
CA GLN A 478 40.16 8.27 6.40
C GLN A 478 40.10 7.18 7.48
N THR A 479 39.91 7.57 8.73
CA THR A 479 39.73 6.64 9.86
C THR A 479 38.26 6.24 10.01
N CYS A 480 37.99 4.94 9.93
CA CYS A 480 36.69 4.34 10.19
C CYS A 480 36.51 4.00 11.67
N THR A 481 35.34 4.33 12.22
CA THR A 481 34.87 3.93 13.55
C THR A 481 33.46 3.37 13.45
N ILE A 482 33.19 2.29 14.18
CA ILE A 482 31.90 1.62 14.25
C ILE A 482 31.41 1.63 15.70
N THR A 483 30.13 1.88 15.92
CA THR A 483 29.49 1.84 17.25
C THR A 483 28.22 0.98 17.24
N CYS A 484 27.85 0.45 18.40
CA CYS A 484 26.58 -0.24 18.65
C CYS A 484 25.97 0.35 19.95
N PRO A 485 24.63 0.41 20.09
CA PRO A 485 23.99 0.88 21.33
C PRO A 485 24.11 -0.10 22.50
N ASP A 486 24.44 -1.37 22.22
CA ASP A 486 24.67 -2.41 23.21
C ASP A 486 26.18 -2.60 23.41
N GLU A 487 26.67 -2.40 24.63
CA GLU A 487 28.10 -2.49 24.98
C GLU A 487 28.59 -3.94 25.13
N ASP A 488 27.69 -4.92 25.30
CA ASP A 488 28.02 -6.35 25.41
C ASP A 488 28.04 -7.07 24.04
N ALA A 489 27.65 -6.38 22.95
CA ALA A 489 27.56 -6.94 21.61
C ALA A 489 28.91 -7.02 20.87
N ILE A 490 29.21 -8.16 20.23
CA ILE A 490 30.42 -8.32 19.42
C ILE A 490 30.17 -7.75 18.02
N ILE A 491 30.75 -6.60 17.70
CA ILE A 491 30.66 -6.01 16.36
C ILE A 491 31.56 -6.79 15.39
N LEU A 492 30.95 -7.35 14.34
CA LEU A 492 31.62 -8.02 13.22
C LEU A 492 31.53 -7.14 11.97
N TYR A 493 32.62 -7.05 11.18
CA TYR A 493 32.63 -6.25 9.96
C TYR A 493 33.48 -6.83 8.82
N THR A 494 33.11 -6.47 7.59
CA THR A 494 33.82 -6.78 6.34
C THR A 494 34.12 -5.50 5.55
N THR A 495 35.07 -5.60 4.61
CA THR A 495 35.52 -4.47 3.76
C THR A 495 35.56 -4.81 2.26
N ASP A 496 35.19 -6.04 1.91
CA ASP A 496 35.12 -6.59 0.55
C ASP A 496 33.68 -6.61 -0.02
N GLY A 497 32.68 -6.42 0.84
CA GLY A 497 31.26 -6.44 0.50
C GLY A 497 30.53 -7.74 0.83
N MET A 498 31.22 -8.79 1.32
CA MET A 498 30.55 -9.98 1.85
C MET A 498 29.74 -9.64 3.11
N TYR A 499 28.69 -10.40 3.43
CA TYR A 499 28.03 -10.24 4.74
C TYR A 499 28.99 -10.64 5.88
N PRO A 500 29.05 -9.92 7.02
CA PRO A 500 29.95 -10.25 8.12
C PRO A 500 29.41 -11.40 8.99
N ALA A 501 30.00 -12.58 8.88
CA ALA A 501 29.74 -13.75 9.72
C ALA A 501 31.01 -14.20 10.45
N LEU A 502 30.91 -15.09 11.44
CA LEU A 502 32.07 -15.51 12.26
C LEU A 502 33.20 -16.16 11.44
N GLU A 503 32.87 -16.77 10.31
CA GLU A 503 33.78 -17.46 9.41
C GLU A 503 34.58 -16.55 8.46
N ASN A 504 34.14 -15.31 8.23
CA ASN A 504 34.76 -14.39 7.27
C ASN A 504 35.03 -12.95 7.79
N ALA A 505 34.39 -12.53 8.88
CA ALA A 505 34.45 -11.15 9.36
C ALA A 505 35.64 -10.86 10.29
N ASN A 506 36.00 -9.59 10.37
CA ASN A 506 36.87 -9.06 11.40
C ASN A 506 36.03 -8.65 12.63
N VAL A 507 36.55 -8.89 13.83
CA VAL A 507 35.97 -8.32 15.06
C VAL A 507 36.44 -6.87 15.19
N TYR A 508 35.52 -5.93 15.37
CA TYR A 508 35.88 -4.53 15.57
C TYR A 508 36.39 -4.29 17.00
N THR A 509 37.71 -4.11 17.15
CA THR A 509 38.36 -3.82 18.44
C THR A 509 38.96 -2.43 18.53
N GLU A 510 39.30 -1.80 17.40
CA GLU A 510 39.87 -0.46 17.33
C GLU A 510 39.61 0.19 15.94
N PRO A 511 39.71 1.53 15.81
CA PRO A 511 39.54 2.21 14.53
C PRO A 511 40.55 1.77 13.46
N PHE A 512 40.10 1.65 12.21
CA PHE A 512 40.91 1.19 11.08
C PHE A 512 40.88 2.17 9.90
N GLN A 513 41.86 2.08 9.00
CA GLN A 513 42.07 3.07 7.95
C GLN A 513 41.46 2.64 6.60
N ILE A 514 40.86 3.60 5.91
CA ILE A 514 40.29 3.48 4.57
C ILE A 514 41.12 4.34 3.61
N THR A 515 41.86 3.70 2.71
CA THR A 515 42.78 4.33 1.75
C THR A 515 42.25 4.35 0.31
N GLN A 516 41.11 3.72 0.06
CA GLN A 516 40.49 3.53 -1.26
C GLN A 516 38.97 3.43 -1.11
N CYS A 517 38.20 3.58 -2.20
CA CYS A 517 36.76 3.34 -2.15
C CYS A 517 36.47 1.92 -1.63
N THR A 518 35.75 1.79 -0.52
CA THR A 518 35.63 0.52 0.23
C THR A 518 34.18 0.31 0.68
N ARG A 519 33.61 -0.87 0.45
CA ARG A 519 32.27 -1.24 0.92
C ARG A 519 32.37 -1.87 2.30
N ILE A 520 31.96 -1.13 3.32
CA ILE A 520 32.04 -1.53 4.72
C ILE A 520 30.65 -2.03 5.12
N ARG A 521 30.56 -3.28 5.58
CA ARG A 521 29.33 -3.86 6.16
C ARG A 521 29.61 -4.28 7.60
N ALA A 522 28.63 -4.10 8.50
CA ALA A 522 28.77 -4.44 9.91
C ALA A 522 27.47 -4.98 10.53
N VAL A 523 27.62 -5.89 11.50
CA VAL A 523 26.55 -6.50 12.30
C VAL A 523 26.96 -6.64 13.76
N ALA A 524 26.00 -6.77 14.66
CA ALA A 524 26.22 -7.14 16.05
C ALA A 524 25.92 -8.63 16.25
N TYR A 525 26.86 -9.36 16.86
CA TYR A 525 26.76 -10.78 17.16
C TYR A 525 26.65 -11.03 18.67
N TYR A 526 25.65 -11.83 19.05
CA TYR A 526 25.27 -12.07 20.44
C TYR A 526 25.63 -13.50 20.84
N ALA A 527 26.84 -13.69 21.39
CA ALA A 527 27.43 -15.02 21.62
C ALA A 527 26.60 -15.96 22.50
N ASP A 528 25.88 -15.45 23.50
CA ASP A 528 25.03 -16.24 24.41
C ASP A 528 23.80 -16.86 23.71
N GLY A 529 23.34 -16.28 22.60
CA GLY A 529 22.26 -16.81 21.76
C GLY A 529 22.75 -17.41 20.43
N GLY A 530 23.92 -17.00 19.96
CA GLY A 530 24.42 -17.31 18.62
C GLY A 530 23.66 -16.57 17.50
N TYR A 531 23.13 -15.37 17.78
CA TYR A 531 22.30 -14.61 16.84
C TYR A 531 23.01 -13.37 16.31
N TYR A 532 22.59 -12.90 15.13
CA TYR A 532 23.05 -11.66 14.48
C TYR A 532 21.94 -10.60 14.47
N SER A 533 22.31 -9.32 14.50
CA SER A 533 21.40 -8.20 14.24
C SER A 533 21.10 -8.02 12.74
N ASP A 534 20.19 -7.10 12.43
CA ASP A 534 20.17 -6.38 11.15
C ASP A 534 21.57 -5.82 10.82
N GLU A 535 21.90 -5.70 9.53
CA GLU A 535 23.16 -5.13 9.07
C GLU A 535 23.11 -3.63 8.82
N VAL A 536 24.29 -2.99 8.79
CA VAL A 536 24.50 -1.65 8.25
C VAL A 536 25.63 -1.64 7.22
N GLU A 537 25.51 -0.76 6.23
CA GLU A 537 26.40 -0.68 5.05
C GLU A 537 26.76 0.77 4.72
N THR A 538 28.00 1.02 4.30
CA THR A 538 28.40 2.28 3.64
C THR A 538 29.54 2.06 2.65
N THR A 539 29.60 2.87 1.58
CA THR A 539 30.65 2.85 0.56
C THR A 539 31.33 4.23 0.40
N PRO A 540 32.13 4.68 1.39
CA PRO A 540 32.94 5.89 1.25
C PRO A 540 33.93 5.79 0.09
N ARG A 541 34.09 6.87 -0.68
CA ARG A 541 34.99 6.94 -1.84
C ARG A 541 36.22 7.79 -1.49
N ILE A 542 37.42 7.22 -1.58
CA ILE A 542 38.67 7.95 -1.29
C ILE A 542 39.35 8.36 -2.59
N GLN A 543 39.72 9.64 -2.68
CA GLN A 543 40.49 10.20 -3.80
C GLN A 543 41.73 10.96 -3.31
N TYR A 544 42.67 11.22 -4.20
CA TYR A 544 43.94 11.88 -3.89
C TYR A 544 44.23 13.03 -4.87
N THR A 545 44.81 14.10 -4.36
CA THR A 545 45.43 15.16 -5.17
C THR A 545 46.81 14.71 -5.66
N ASP A 546 47.17 15.10 -6.88
CA ASP A 546 48.53 14.93 -7.42
C ASP A 546 49.29 16.27 -7.45
N SER A 547 50.60 16.22 -7.68
CA SER A 547 51.48 17.38 -7.87
C SER A 547 51.22 18.12 -9.18
N ASP A 548 51.35 19.46 -9.15
CA ASP A 548 51.16 20.35 -10.30
C ASP A 548 51.94 19.93 -11.56
N GLU A 549 53.14 19.37 -11.40
CA GLU A 549 54.00 18.94 -12.53
C GLU A 549 53.36 17.83 -13.39
N ASN A 550 52.39 17.09 -12.83
CA ASN A 550 51.64 16.05 -13.54
C ASN A 550 50.44 16.59 -14.35
N PHE A 551 50.21 17.91 -14.37
CA PHE A 551 49.12 18.55 -15.11
C PHE A 551 49.64 19.54 -16.16
N VAL A 552 49.34 19.28 -17.43
CA VAL A 552 49.57 20.23 -18.52
C VAL A 552 48.36 21.16 -18.61
N ILE A 553 48.46 22.34 -18.01
CA ILE A 553 47.42 23.39 -18.00
C ILE A 553 47.84 24.59 -18.86
N ASN A 554 46.89 25.23 -19.55
CA ASN A 554 47.14 26.43 -20.34
C ASN A 554 46.79 27.74 -19.60
N SER A 555 47.14 28.88 -20.18
CA SER A 555 46.94 30.22 -19.59
C SER A 555 45.49 30.62 -19.31
N ASN A 556 44.52 29.83 -19.77
CA ASN A 556 43.09 30.11 -19.63
C ASN A 556 42.45 29.21 -18.56
N GLY A 557 43.22 28.33 -17.91
CA GLY A 557 42.73 27.37 -16.92
C GLY A 557 42.33 26.00 -17.47
N ILE A 558 42.56 25.73 -18.77
CA ILE A 558 42.17 24.46 -19.39
C ILE A 558 43.31 23.44 -19.28
N ILE A 559 43.04 22.32 -18.61
CA ILE A 559 43.93 21.15 -18.56
C ILE A 559 43.88 20.43 -19.92
N THR A 560 44.99 20.38 -20.64
CA THR A 560 45.09 19.68 -21.93
C THR A 560 45.52 18.23 -21.78
N GLN A 561 46.25 17.89 -20.71
CA GLN A 561 46.70 16.52 -20.42
C GLN A 561 47.03 16.34 -18.94
N TYR A 562 46.58 15.25 -18.33
CA TYR A 562 47.14 14.69 -17.09
C TYR A 562 48.15 13.60 -17.44
N ILE A 563 49.32 13.60 -16.79
CA ILE A 563 50.41 12.64 -17.02
C ILE A 563 50.82 11.84 -15.77
N GLY A 564 50.15 12.08 -14.64
CA GLY A 564 50.37 11.34 -13.40
C GLY A 564 49.71 9.96 -13.38
N ASN A 565 49.78 9.30 -12.23
CA ASN A 565 49.39 7.90 -12.04
C ASN A 565 48.35 7.67 -10.92
N ILE A 566 47.73 8.72 -10.39
CA ILE A 566 46.62 8.58 -9.45
C ILE A 566 45.39 8.08 -10.21
N SER A 567 44.85 6.93 -9.82
CA SER A 567 43.64 6.35 -10.44
C SER A 567 42.35 7.01 -9.97
N ASP A 568 42.31 7.48 -8.73
CA ASP A 568 41.16 8.08 -8.06
C ASP A 568 41.52 9.53 -7.71
N LEU A 569 41.40 10.41 -8.71
CA LEU A 569 42.01 11.74 -8.74
C LEU A 569 41.05 12.83 -8.27
N TYR A 570 41.48 13.63 -7.31
CA TYR A 570 40.88 14.92 -6.97
C TYR A 570 41.70 16.03 -7.63
N VAL A 571 41.08 16.80 -8.55
CA VAL A 571 41.74 17.91 -9.24
C VAL A 571 41.64 19.19 -8.38
N PRO A 572 42.76 19.86 -8.01
CA PRO A 572 42.71 21.08 -7.22
C PRO A 572 42.09 22.28 -7.98
N GLU A 573 41.49 23.22 -7.24
CA GLU A 573 40.97 24.50 -7.76
C GLU A 573 42.02 25.32 -8.55
N THR A 574 43.30 25.22 -8.17
CA THR A 574 44.41 25.89 -8.85
C THR A 574 45.60 24.97 -9.05
N ILE A 575 46.21 25.01 -10.23
CA ILE A 575 47.43 24.27 -10.61
C ILE A 575 48.50 25.29 -11.00
N SER A 576 49.65 25.29 -10.33
CA SER A 576 50.73 26.28 -10.51
C SER A 576 50.27 27.74 -10.37
N GLY A 577 49.21 27.97 -9.57
CA GLY A 577 48.58 29.28 -9.40
C GLY A 577 47.67 29.72 -10.54
N ILE A 578 47.37 28.83 -11.49
CA ILE A 578 46.34 29.02 -12.54
C ILE A 578 45.06 28.31 -12.07
N GLU A 579 43.95 29.05 -12.04
CA GLU A 579 42.60 28.54 -11.73
C GLU A 579 42.14 27.53 -12.79
N VAL A 580 41.54 26.40 -12.36
CA VAL A 580 41.15 25.30 -13.25
C VAL A 580 39.73 25.51 -13.78
N THR A 581 39.60 26.06 -14.99
CA THR A 581 38.32 26.43 -15.60
C THR A 581 37.74 25.35 -16.51
N GLY A 582 38.50 24.30 -16.83
CA GLY A 582 38.04 23.19 -17.65
C GLY A 582 39.14 22.24 -18.10
N PHE A 583 38.81 21.36 -19.04
CA PHE A 583 39.75 20.38 -19.59
C PHE A 583 39.47 20.08 -21.07
N SER A 584 40.43 19.46 -21.75
CA SER A 584 40.32 19.02 -23.14
C SER A 584 39.86 17.57 -23.25
N LYS A 585 39.19 17.22 -24.36
CA LYS A 585 38.87 15.81 -24.68
C LYS A 585 40.13 14.95 -24.61
N GLY A 586 40.07 13.86 -23.84
CA GLY A 586 41.19 12.94 -23.63
C GLY A 586 42.28 13.42 -22.66
N ALA A 587 42.10 14.55 -21.95
CA ALA A 587 43.05 14.98 -20.92
C ALA A 587 43.18 13.98 -19.77
N PHE A 588 42.09 13.27 -19.44
CA PHE A 588 41.94 12.37 -18.30
C PHE A 588 41.71 10.91 -18.73
N ASN A 589 42.64 10.35 -19.52
CA ASN A 589 42.52 8.99 -20.08
C ASN A 589 43.08 7.86 -19.20
N THR A 590 43.68 8.17 -18.05
CA THR A 590 44.34 7.20 -17.14
C THR A 590 43.64 7.04 -15.78
N VAL A 591 42.65 7.88 -15.48
CA VAL A 591 41.88 7.87 -14.23
C VAL A 591 40.63 6.98 -14.32
N ILE A 592 40.21 6.50 -13.16
CA ILE A 592 39.04 5.65 -12.93
C ILE A 592 37.97 6.44 -12.16
N GLY A 593 38.39 7.11 -11.07
CA GLY A 593 37.60 8.13 -10.38
C GLY A 593 38.17 9.52 -10.63
N LEU A 594 37.29 10.52 -10.82
CA LEU A 594 37.67 11.92 -11.04
C LEU A 594 36.73 12.87 -10.29
N THR A 595 37.25 13.73 -9.42
CA THR A 595 36.55 14.95 -8.97
C THR A 595 37.15 16.17 -9.65
N LEU A 596 36.29 16.98 -10.27
CA LEU A 596 36.60 18.28 -10.85
C LEU A 596 36.26 19.42 -9.84
N PRO A 597 37.03 20.52 -9.84
CA PRO A 597 36.79 21.66 -8.96
C PRO A 597 35.51 22.43 -9.33
N GLU A 598 35.01 23.26 -8.39
CA GLU A 598 33.75 24.03 -8.58
C GLU A 598 33.85 25.02 -9.75
N THR A 599 35.06 25.46 -10.09
CA THR A 599 35.35 26.34 -11.23
C THR A 599 35.18 25.69 -12.62
N VAL A 600 34.96 24.37 -12.72
CA VAL A 600 34.68 23.67 -13.98
C VAL A 600 33.18 23.53 -14.20
N THR A 601 32.63 24.26 -15.18
CA THR A 601 31.19 24.35 -15.40
C THR A 601 30.61 23.42 -16.47
N GLU A 602 31.45 22.68 -17.21
CA GLU A 602 31.00 21.78 -18.28
C GLU A 602 31.83 20.49 -18.37
N ILE A 603 31.17 19.39 -18.77
CA ILE A 603 31.87 18.24 -19.37
C ILE A 603 31.91 18.47 -20.89
N PRO A 604 33.09 18.58 -21.53
CA PRO A 604 33.18 18.92 -22.95
C PRO A 604 32.58 17.88 -23.90
N VAL A 605 32.25 18.31 -25.13
CA VAL A 605 31.71 17.46 -26.20
C VAL A 605 32.57 16.22 -26.38
N SER A 606 31.95 15.05 -26.17
CA SER A 606 32.60 13.75 -26.29
C SER A 606 33.89 13.57 -25.47
N ALA A 607 34.05 14.26 -24.33
CA ALA A 607 35.30 14.31 -23.56
C ALA A 607 35.84 12.94 -23.14
N PHE A 608 34.93 12.05 -22.73
CA PHE A 608 35.15 10.67 -22.29
C PHE A 608 34.50 9.64 -23.25
N ALA A 609 34.04 10.05 -24.43
CA ALA A 609 33.40 9.12 -25.36
C ALA A 609 34.37 7.98 -25.75
N LYS A 610 33.91 6.73 -25.61
CA LYS A 610 34.72 5.49 -25.76
C LYS A 610 35.89 5.36 -24.78
N ASN A 611 35.91 6.10 -23.69
CA ASN A 611 36.90 5.92 -22.62
C ASN A 611 36.60 4.64 -21.82
N SER A 612 37.61 3.78 -21.66
CA SER A 612 37.51 2.47 -21.02
C SER A 612 38.12 2.40 -19.61
N THR A 613 38.52 3.53 -19.02
CA THR A 613 39.08 3.62 -17.66
C THR A 613 38.14 4.34 -16.69
N ILE A 614 37.49 5.43 -17.12
CA ILE A 614 36.64 6.26 -16.27
C ILE A 614 35.35 5.51 -15.89
N GLU A 615 35.09 5.44 -14.59
CA GLU A 615 33.96 4.73 -13.99
C GLU A 615 33.16 5.63 -13.03
N PHE A 616 33.79 6.69 -12.49
CA PHE A 616 33.15 7.70 -11.64
C PHE A 616 33.63 9.13 -11.97
N VAL A 617 32.70 10.07 -12.15
CA VAL A 617 33.01 11.51 -12.27
C VAL A 617 32.11 12.36 -11.39
N ARG A 618 32.72 13.28 -10.65
CA ARG A 618 32.08 14.27 -9.77
C ARG A 618 32.51 15.68 -10.18
N GLY A 619 31.58 16.63 -10.11
CA GLY A 619 31.91 18.05 -10.28
C GLY A 619 30.78 18.92 -9.75
N GLU A 620 31.03 19.61 -8.64
CA GLU A 620 30.00 20.41 -7.96
C GLU A 620 29.55 21.64 -8.78
N GLY A 621 30.40 22.15 -9.68
CA GLY A 621 30.11 23.27 -10.56
C GLY A 621 29.54 22.90 -11.94
N ILE A 622 29.39 21.62 -12.28
CA ILE A 622 29.00 21.19 -13.64
C ILE A 622 27.54 21.57 -13.94
N VAL A 623 27.35 22.60 -14.77
CA VAL A 623 26.04 23.10 -15.24
C VAL A 623 25.57 22.37 -16.50
N THR A 624 26.49 21.90 -17.35
CA THR A 624 26.14 21.23 -18.62
C THR A 624 27.00 20.01 -18.91
N VAL A 625 26.35 18.88 -19.20
CA VAL A 625 27.01 17.68 -19.76
C VAL A 625 26.82 17.70 -21.28
N LYS A 626 27.87 18.04 -22.04
CA LYS A 626 27.75 18.31 -23.49
C LYS A 626 27.65 17.04 -24.34
N SER A 627 27.25 17.22 -25.61
CA SER A 627 26.85 16.12 -26.48
C SER A 627 27.88 15.00 -26.59
N GLY A 628 27.41 13.77 -26.43
CA GLY A 628 28.23 12.55 -26.44
C GLY A 628 29.26 12.43 -25.32
N ALA A 629 29.27 13.29 -24.28
CA ALA A 629 30.31 13.41 -23.25
C ALA A 629 30.90 12.08 -22.77
N PHE A 630 30.05 11.12 -22.41
CA PHE A 630 30.34 9.79 -21.91
C PHE A 630 29.84 8.66 -22.83
N SER A 631 29.48 8.97 -24.08
CA SER A 631 28.91 7.98 -25.01
C SER A 631 29.85 6.79 -25.20
N GLN A 632 29.31 5.57 -25.11
CA GLN A 632 30.05 4.30 -25.23
C GLN A 632 31.25 4.17 -24.26
N SER A 633 31.22 4.86 -23.11
CA SER A 633 32.27 4.79 -22.08
C SER A 633 31.96 3.77 -20.97
N ASN A 634 32.96 3.48 -20.15
CA ASN A 634 32.84 2.64 -18.95
C ASN A 634 32.19 3.35 -17.73
N ILE A 635 31.67 4.58 -17.88
CA ILE A 635 31.09 5.34 -16.77
C ILE A 635 29.97 4.53 -16.08
N MET A 636 29.97 4.54 -14.75
CA MET A 636 29.02 3.78 -13.93
C MET A 636 28.10 4.69 -13.10
N TYR A 637 28.67 5.78 -12.58
CA TYR A 637 28.00 6.73 -11.70
C TYR A 637 28.58 8.15 -11.87
N VAL A 638 27.74 9.18 -11.74
CA VAL A 638 28.17 10.59 -11.74
C VAL A 638 27.47 11.44 -10.67
N GLU A 639 28.16 12.47 -10.20
CA GLU A 639 27.66 13.47 -9.23
C GLU A 639 27.77 14.88 -9.82
N PHE A 640 26.68 15.40 -10.41
CA PHE A 640 26.60 16.75 -10.97
C PHE A 640 25.40 17.53 -10.35
N PRO A 641 25.54 17.99 -9.09
CA PRO A 641 24.42 18.55 -8.33
C PRO A 641 23.78 19.80 -8.96
N VAL A 642 24.53 20.61 -9.72
CA VAL A 642 24.05 21.87 -10.33
C VAL A 642 23.79 21.76 -11.84
N ALA A 643 23.81 20.55 -12.41
CA ALA A 643 23.56 20.37 -13.83
C ALA A 643 22.15 20.84 -14.18
N GLU A 644 22.02 21.77 -15.13
CA GLU A 644 20.73 22.24 -15.65
C GLU A 644 20.37 21.57 -16.99
N CYS A 645 21.37 21.07 -17.73
CA CYS A 645 21.18 20.51 -19.07
C CYS A 645 22.07 19.29 -19.31
N ILE A 646 21.48 18.23 -19.87
CA ILE A 646 22.16 17.05 -20.38
C ILE A 646 21.91 16.97 -21.88
N GLN A 647 22.98 17.03 -22.67
CA GLN A 647 22.91 17.21 -24.11
C GLN A 647 22.88 15.91 -24.92
N ASP A 648 22.63 16.05 -26.23
CA ASP A 648 22.44 14.96 -27.20
C ASP A 648 23.46 13.82 -27.01
N GLN A 649 22.97 12.59 -26.87
CA GLN A 649 23.79 11.38 -26.69
C GLN A 649 24.76 11.39 -25.48
N ALA A 650 24.63 12.29 -24.49
CA ALA A 650 25.60 12.48 -23.40
C ALA A 650 26.08 11.18 -22.72
N PHE A 651 25.19 10.23 -22.46
CA PHE A 651 25.43 8.89 -21.89
C PHE A 651 24.94 7.77 -22.83
N ASN A 652 24.74 8.06 -24.13
CA ASN A 652 24.27 7.08 -25.11
C ASN A 652 25.20 5.86 -25.18
N LEU A 653 24.63 4.65 -25.15
CA LEU A 653 25.34 3.37 -25.14
C LEU A 653 26.36 3.24 -23.99
N ALA A 654 26.22 4.01 -22.89
CA ALA A 654 27.00 3.83 -21.67
C ALA A 654 26.52 2.57 -20.91
N ALA A 655 26.92 1.40 -21.41
CA ALA A 655 26.41 0.09 -21.01
C ALA A 655 26.79 -0.36 -19.58
N LYS A 656 27.41 0.51 -18.77
CA LYS A 656 27.62 0.31 -17.33
C LYS A 656 26.97 1.40 -16.45
N PHE A 657 26.43 2.45 -17.06
CA PHE A 657 25.86 3.58 -16.34
C PHE A 657 24.48 3.18 -15.80
N CYS A 658 24.34 3.12 -14.47
CA CYS A 658 23.12 2.60 -13.83
C CYS A 658 22.36 3.66 -13.04
N VAL A 659 23.06 4.66 -12.48
CA VAL A 659 22.48 5.75 -11.67
C VAL A 659 23.34 7.00 -11.87
N GLY A 660 22.76 8.19 -11.73
CA GLY A 660 23.51 9.44 -11.57
C GLY A 660 22.74 10.44 -10.73
N TYR A 661 23.44 11.42 -10.15
CA TYR A 661 22.83 12.46 -9.31
C TYR A 661 22.72 13.77 -10.09
N PHE A 662 21.47 14.12 -10.45
CA PHE A 662 21.11 15.18 -11.39
C PHE A 662 19.92 16.07 -10.93
N PRO A 663 19.83 16.48 -9.64
CA PRO A 663 18.59 16.99 -9.06
C PRO A 663 18.06 18.30 -9.68
N ASN A 664 18.92 19.12 -10.29
CA ASN A 664 18.57 20.43 -10.85
C ASN A 664 18.42 20.44 -12.39
N VAL A 665 18.44 19.28 -13.06
CA VAL A 665 18.34 19.21 -14.53
C VAL A 665 16.96 19.65 -15.00
N LYS A 666 16.93 20.52 -16.01
CA LYS A 666 15.75 21.16 -16.58
C LYS A 666 15.45 20.67 -18.00
N ILE A 667 16.51 20.38 -18.76
CA ILE A 667 16.46 19.97 -20.17
C ILE A 667 17.27 18.67 -20.35
N ILE A 668 16.66 17.68 -21.01
CA ILE A 668 17.32 16.44 -21.44
C ILE A 668 17.15 16.29 -22.96
N GLU A 669 18.24 16.50 -23.71
CA GLU A 669 18.24 16.45 -25.18
C GLU A 669 18.20 15.01 -25.74
N GLY A 670 18.05 14.89 -27.06
CA GLY A 670 17.84 13.61 -27.77
C GLY A 670 18.88 12.52 -27.50
N ASP A 671 18.43 11.26 -27.43
CA ASP A 671 19.27 10.07 -27.17
C ASP A 671 20.15 10.15 -25.88
N ALA A 672 19.96 11.12 -24.98
CA ALA A 672 20.89 11.43 -23.89
C ALA A 672 21.28 10.24 -23.01
N PHE A 673 20.36 9.32 -22.73
CA PHE A 673 20.59 8.07 -22.01
C PHE A 673 20.32 6.82 -22.85
N SER A 674 20.03 6.98 -24.14
CA SER A 674 19.60 5.90 -25.03
C SER A 674 20.57 4.72 -25.06
N TYR A 675 20.04 3.50 -24.96
CA TYR A 675 20.79 2.24 -24.76
C TYR A 675 21.75 2.21 -23.54
N SER A 676 21.60 3.09 -22.55
CA SER A 676 22.32 2.95 -21.26
C SER A 676 21.67 1.89 -20.36
N ARG A 677 22.33 1.53 -19.26
CA ARG A 677 21.79 0.61 -18.24
C ARG A 677 21.14 1.37 -17.07
N ILE A 678 20.66 2.60 -17.28
CA ILE A 678 20.08 3.43 -16.23
C ILE A 678 18.82 2.76 -15.65
N ILE A 679 18.72 2.76 -14.32
CA ILE A 679 17.70 2.01 -13.57
C ILE A 679 16.56 2.93 -13.11
N SER A 680 16.88 4.18 -12.78
CA SER A 680 15.89 5.20 -12.42
C SER A 680 16.43 6.60 -12.68
N PHE A 681 15.57 7.54 -13.08
CA PHE A 681 15.91 8.96 -13.14
C PHE A 681 15.02 9.79 -12.21
N TYR A 682 15.65 10.58 -11.33
CA TYR A 682 14.98 11.53 -10.45
C TYR A 682 15.31 12.96 -10.90
N GLY A 683 14.36 13.60 -11.60
CA GLY A 683 14.51 14.93 -12.21
C GLY A 683 13.39 15.87 -11.80
N PRO A 684 13.33 16.33 -10.54
CA PRO A 684 12.24 17.16 -10.03
C PRO A 684 12.08 18.48 -10.80
N GLU A 685 13.18 19.06 -11.30
CA GLU A 685 13.20 20.33 -12.04
C GLU A 685 13.06 20.19 -13.57
N VAL A 686 12.93 18.95 -14.10
CA VAL A 686 12.89 18.69 -15.55
C VAL A 686 11.59 19.25 -16.13
N GLN A 687 11.74 20.13 -17.12
CA GLN A 687 10.65 20.86 -17.80
C GLN A 687 10.44 20.39 -19.24
N GLU A 688 11.52 19.96 -19.89
CA GLU A 688 11.63 19.69 -21.33
C GLU A 688 12.50 18.44 -21.56
N ILE A 689 12.03 17.53 -22.41
CA ILE A 689 12.72 16.29 -22.78
C ILE A 689 12.55 16.11 -24.31
N ASP A 690 13.58 15.68 -25.01
CA ASP A 690 13.49 15.34 -26.45
C ASP A 690 13.05 13.89 -26.69
N ASP A 691 12.64 13.58 -27.92
CA ASP A 691 12.45 12.20 -28.38
C ASP A 691 13.72 11.35 -28.22
N SER A 692 13.57 10.03 -28.18
CA SER A 692 14.67 9.07 -27.98
C SER A 692 15.45 9.18 -26.66
N ALA A 693 15.23 10.19 -25.80
CA ALA A 693 16.14 10.54 -24.69
C ALA A 693 16.46 9.39 -23.71
N PHE A 694 15.51 8.49 -23.45
CA PHE A 694 15.69 7.27 -22.65
C PHE A 694 15.40 5.99 -23.45
N GLY A 695 15.35 6.05 -24.78
CA GLY A 695 15.04 4.90 -25.63
C GLY A 695 15.96 3.69 -25.38
N GLN A 696 15.40 2.48 -25.49
CA GLN A 696 16.11 1.21 -25.38
C GLN A 696 16.82 1.00 -24.01
N CYS A 697 16.43 1.74 -22.97
CA CYS A 697 16.92 1.57 -21.60
C CYS A 697 16.23 0.37 -20.93
N SER A 698 16.61 -0.84 -21.35
CA SER A 698 16.10 -2.15 -20.87
C SER A 698 16.27 -2.46 -19.36
N ARG A 699 16.70 -1.48 -18.54
CA ARG A 699 16.74 -1.54 -17.08
C ARG A 699 15.98 -0.42 -16.38
N LEU A 700 15.46 0.56 -17.11
CA LEU A 700 14.80 1.72 -16.53
C LEU A 700 13.47 1.29 -15.92
N GLU A 701 13.34 1.38 -14.60
CA GLU A 701 12.15 0.94 -13.85
C GLU A 701 11.23 2.11 -13.47
N LYS A 702 11.79 3.30 -13.25
CA LYS A 702 11.09 4.49 -12.72
C LYS A 702 11.65 5.79 -13.27
N VAL A 703 10.78 6.74 -13.61
CA VAL A 703 11.14 8.15 -13.86
C VAL A 703 10.23 9.12 -13.12
N TYR A 704 10.82 10.21 -12.62
CA TYR A 704 10.13 11.26 -11.87
C TYR A 704 10.45 12.64 -12.47
N PHE A 705 9.48 13.22 -13.19
CA PHE A 705 9.58 14.50 -13.89
C PHE A 705 8.32 15.37 -13.65
N PRO A 706 8.04 15.79 -12.39
CA PRO A 706 6.80 16.45 -12.00
C PRO A 706 6.55 17.81 -12.70
N GLN A 707 7.60 18.48 -13.17
CA GLN A 707 7.52 19.76 -13.87
C GLN A 707 7.56 19.64 -15.40
N CYS A 708 7.62 18.42 -15.96
CA CYS A 708 7.77 18.25 -17.41
C CYS A 708 6.46 18.54 -18.13
N THR A 709 6.51 19.43 -19.12
CA THR A 709 5.31 19.94 -19.83
C THR A 709 5.24 19.55 -21.30
N ILE A 710 6.37 19.20 -21.91
CA ILE A 710 6.50 18.91 -23.35
C ILE A 710 7.54 17.81 -23.60
N ILE A 711 7.28 16.98 -24.60
CA ILE A 711 8.29 16.16 -25.27
C ILE A 711 8.49 16.71 -26.69
N ASN A 712 9.73 17.02 -27.08
CA ASN A 712 10.03 17.52 -28.42
C ASN A 712 10.24 16.38 -29.43
N GLU A 713 9.55 16.39 -30.56
CA GLU A 713 9.92 15.54 -31.71
C GLU A 713 11.12 16.16 -32.44
N ILE A 714 12.22 15.40 -32.57
CA ILE A 714 13.49 15.82 -33.19
C ILE A 714 13.78 15.00 -34.45
N TRP A 715 13.64 13.68 -34.36
CA TRP A 715 13.96 12.73 -35.43
C TRP A 715 12.74 11.96 -35.94
N GLY A 716 11.73 11.78 -35.08
CA GLY A 716 10.43 11.20 -35.42
C GLY A 716 10.40 9.67 -35.51
N ASN A 717 9.28 9.08 -35.06
CA ASN A 717 9.07 7.63 -34.83
C ASN A 717 9.90 6.97 -33.71
N ASN A 718 10.73 7.72 -32.97
CA ASN A 718 11.44 7.19 -31.80
C ASN A 718 10.74 7.66 -30.51
N GLY A 719 10.35 6.72 -29.64
CA GLY A 719 9.75 7.07 -28.36
C GLY A 719 10.77 7.54 -27.32
N VAL A 720 10.38 8.50 -26.47
CA VAL A 720 11.21 8.95 -25.33
C VAL A 720 11.59 7.80 -24.38
N PHE A 721 10.72 6.81 -24.19
CA PHE A 721 10.96 5.56 -23.42
C PHE A 721 10.69 4.30 -24.26
N ASP A 722 10.85 4.36 -25.59
CA ASP A 722 10.66 3.19 -26.47
C ASP A 722 11.48 1.98 -25.99
N SER A 723 10.87 0.79 -25.94
CA SER A 723 11.49 -0.48 -25.56
C SER A 723 12.16 -0.46 -24.18
N CYS A 724 11.62 0.35 -23.25
CA CYS A 724 11.97 0.31 -21.84
C CYS A 724 11.11 -0.73 -21.12
N SER A 725 11.26 -2.01 -21.49
CA SER A 725 10.39 -3.12 -21.05
C SER A 725 10.35 -3.37 -19.53
N ARG A 726 11.23 -2.75 -18.75
CA ARG A 726 11.21 -2.78 -17.27
C ARG A 726 10.54 -1.58 -16.60
N LEU A 727 10.09 -0.58 -17.37
CA LEU A 727 9.57 0.70 -16.88
C LEU A 727 8.14 0.54 -16.35
N VAL A 728 7.99 0.67 -15.04
CA VAL A 728 6.73 0.43 -14.31
C VAL A 728 6.03 1.75 -13.93
N SER A 729 6.81 2.79 -13.66
CA SER A 729 6.32 4.10 -13.17
C SER A 729 6.89 5.28 -13.95
N VAL A 730 5.99 6.16 -14.41
CA VAL A 730 6.30 7.37 -15.17
C VAL A 730 5.51 8.53 -14.59
N GLU A 731 6.14 9.33 -13.73
CA GLU A 731 5.49 10.47 -13.08
C GLU A 731 5.75 11.77 -13.88
N MET A 732 4.85 12.06 -14.83
CA MET A 732 4.88 13.25 -15.70
C MET A 732 3.52 13.99 -15.71
N PRO A 733 2.95 14.37 -14.56
CA PRO A 733 1.56 14.83 -14.45
C PRO A 733 1.21 16.08 -15.28
N LEU A 734 2.19 16.94 -15.60
CA LEU A 734 1.99 18.19 -16.36
C LEU A 734 2.19 18.03 -17.87
N ILE A 735 2.50 16.82 -18.36
CA ILE A 735 2.81 16.59 -19.78
C ILE A 735 1.63 16.93 -20.69
N THR A 736 1.90 17.65 -21.78
CA THR A 736 0.85 18.09 -22.72
C THR A 736 0.78 17.28 -24.02
N ASN A 737 1.82 16.51 -24.35
CA ASN A 737 1.88 15.64 -25.52
C ASN A 737 2.67 14.34 -25.28
N LEU A 738 2.39 13.28 -26.05
CA LEU A 738 3.26 12.11 -26.20
C LEU A 738 3.47 11.82 -27.69
N THR A 739 4.73 11.67 -28.09
CA THR A 739 5.15 11.36 -29.46
C THR A 739 4.88 9.91 -29.84
N ALA A 740 5.04 9.57 -31.13
CA ALA A 740 4.92 8.21 -31.62
C ALA A 740 5.87 7.28 -30.85
N TYR A 741 5.36 6.09 -30.48
CA TYR A 741 6.08 5.09 -29.67
C TYR A 741 6.57 5.56 -28.28
N ALA A 742 6.15 6.73 -27.76
CA ALA A 742 6.70 7.34 -26.53
C ALA A 742 6.86 6.41 -25.32
N LEU A 743 5.94 5.48 -25.11
CA LEU A 743 5.94 4.45 -24.06
C LEU A 743 5.78 3.04 -24.66
N ASN A 744 6.16 2.83 -25.93
CA ASN A 744 6.10 1.53 -26.59
C ASN A 744 6.93 0.48 -25.86
N ASP A 745 6.39 -0.72 -25.70
CA ASP A 745 7.04 -1.85 -25.02
C ASP A 745 7.57 -1.45 -23.63
N THR A 746 6.65 -0.99 -22.78
CA THR A 746 6.90 -0.66 -21.36
C THR A 746 5.93 -1.40 -20.44
N ALA A 747 6.37 -1.69 -19.22
CA ALA A 747 5.60 -2.41 -18.20
C ALA A 747 4.75 -1.47 -17.31
N ILE A 748 4.37 -0.29 -17.82
CA ILE A 748 3.69 0.72 -16.99
C ILE A 748 2.30 0.24 -16.58
N LEU A 749 2.00 0.34 -15.28
CA LEU A 749 0.69 -0.09 -14.74
C LEU A 749 -0.39 0.98 -14.96
N LYS A 750 0.01 2.26 -14.96
CA LYS A 750 -0.85 3.45 -14.96
C LYS A 750 -0.32 4.50 -15.94
N ALA A 751 -1.20 5.05 -16.77
CA ALA A 751 -0.94 6.23 -17.59
C ALA A 751 -1.84 7.37 -17.11
N ASP A 752 -1.31 8.23 -16.24
CA ASP A 752 -2.07 9.29 -15.56
C ASP A 752 -1.55 10.67 -15.97
N PHE A 753 -2.10 11.20 -17.06
CA PHE A 753 -1.62 12.40 -17.73
C PHE A 753 -2.76 13.42 -17.88
N PRO A 754 -3.18 14.08 -16.78
CA PRO A 754 -4.42 14.85 -16.72
C PRO A 754 -4.48 16.04 -17.70
N TYR A 755 -3.33 16.59 -18.10
CA TYR A 755 -3.23 17.77 -18.98
C TYR A 755 -2.83 17.46 -20.44
N ILE A 756 -2.73 16.17 -20.79
CA ILE A 756 -2.34 15.74 -22.14
C ILE A 756 -3.43 16.06 -23.16
N LYS A 757 -3.06 16.65 -24.31
CA LYS A 757 -3.99 17.10 -25.35
C LYS A 757 -3.89 16.28 -26.63
N THR A 758 -2.69 15.74 -26.89
CA THR A 758 -2.35 14.99 -28.10
C THR A 758 -1.47 13.81 -27.75
N ILE A 759 -1.82 12.64 -28.26
CA ILE A 759 -0.91 11.49 -28.39
C ILE A 759 -0.85 11.10 -29.86
N GLU A 760 0.22 10.42 -30.27
CA GLU A 760 0.46 9.99 -31.66
C GLU A 760 0.26 8.48 -31.84
N GLU A 761 0.43 7.99 -33.08
CA GLU A 761 0.35 6.56 -33.39
C GLU A 761 1.26 5.76 -32.44
N LYS A 762 0.71 4.67 -31.87
CA LYS A 762 1.45 3.71 -31.03
C LYS A 762 2.11 4.26 -29.76
N ALA A 763 1.70 5.42 -29.25
CA ALA A 763 2.27 6.00 -28.02
C ALA A 763 2.30 5.04 -26.81
N PHE A 764 1.37 4.07 -26.72
CA PHE A 764 1.25 3.02 -25.70
C PHE A 764 1.18 1.61 -26.30
N TYR A 765 1.87 1.39 -27.42
CA TYR A 765 1.88 0.10 -28.09
C TYR A 765 2.67 -0.94 -27.28
N ASN A 766 2.26 -2.22 -27.34
CA ASN A 766 2.84 -3.31 -26.54
C ASN A 766 2.90 -3.06 -25.01
N CYS A 767 2.10 -2.12 -24.46
CA CYS A 767 2.01 -1.91 -23.00
C CYS A 767 1.16 -3.00 -22.32
N PHE A 768 1.67 -4.24 -22.27
CA PHE A 768 0.91 -5.41 -21.79
C PHE A 768 0.34 -5.23 -20.37
N GLU A 769 1.10 -4.60 -19.47
CA GLU A 769 0.75 -4.42 -18.06
C GLU A 769 -0.14 -3.20 -17.77
N LEU A 770 -0.42 -2.35 -18.77
CA LEU A 770 -1.19 -1.11 -18.60
C LEU A 770 -2.65 -1.42 -18.29
N LYS A 771 -3.08 -1.03 -17.07
CA LYS A 771 -4.42 -1.28 -16.51
C LYS A 771 -5.31 -0.05 -16.46
N TYR A 772 -4.75 1.14 -16.20
CA TYR A 772 -5.51 2.37 -16.01
C TYR A 772 -4.96 3.53 -16.85
N VAL A 773 -5.82 4.17 -17.63
CA VAL A 773 -5.51 5.33 -18.48
C VAL A 773 -6.44 6.49 -18.12
N ASN A 774 -5.87 7.60 -17.63
CA ASN A 774 -6.59 8.83 -17.32
C ASN A 774 -5.99 9.99 -18.11
N MET A 775 -6.70 10.40 -19.16
CA MET A 775 -6.30 11.48 -20.07
C MET A 775 -7.50 12.42 -20.34
N PRO A 776 -8.08 13.04 -19.30
CA PRO A 776 -9.31 13.83 -19.41
C PRO A 776 -9.23 14.99 -20.42
N ALA A 777 -8.05 15.56 -20.66
CA ALA A 777 -7.84 16.65 -21.62
C ALA A 777 -7.54 16.21 -23.07
N LEU A 778 -7.44 14.90 -23.35
CA LEU A 778 -7.08 14.37 -24.67
C LEU A 778 -8.16 14.71 -25.71
N LEU A 779 -7.75 15.08 -26.93
CA LEU A 779 -8.67 15.50 -28.00
C LEU A 779 -8.96 14.38 -29.02
N THR A 780 -7.97 13.52 -29.31
CA THR A 780 -8.10 12.42 -30.27
C THR A 780 -7.40 11.19 -29.72
N VAL A 781 -8.00 10.01 -29.88
CA VAL A 781 -7.30 8.73 -29.72
C VAL A 781 -6.88 8.23 -31.11
N PRO A 782 -5.58 8.31 -31.47
CA PRO A 782 -5.12 8.00 -32.82
C PRO A 782 -5.03 6.49 -33.09
N LYS A 783 -4.78 6.14 -34.35
CA LYS A 783 -4.60 4.77 -34.81
C LYS A 783 -3.58 4.01 -33.95
N GLN A 784 -3.96 2.79 -33.53
CA GLN A 784 -3.13 1.86 -32.75
C GLN A 784 -2.50 2.44 -31.46
N ALA A 785 -3.04 3.54 -30.90
CA ALA A 785 -2.50 4.21 -29.71
C ALA A 785 -2.15 3.25 -28.56
N PHE A 786 -3.04 2.30 -28.25
CA PHE A 786 -2.90 1.31 -27.18
C PHE A 786 -2.80 -0.14 -27.72
N GLY A 787 -2.37 -0.29 -28.98
CA GLY A 787 -2.33 -1.58 -29.69
C GLY A 787 -1.18 -2.52 -29.29
N SER A 788 -1.04 -3.62 -30.02
CA SER A 788 0.04 -4.60 -29.86
C SER A 788 0.20 -5.46 -31.12
N TYR A 789 1.30 -6.20 -31.19
CA TYR A 789 1.46 -7.29 -32.17
C TYR A 789 0.64 -8.54 -31.81
N GLY A 790 0.60 -8.91 -30.52
CA GLY A 790 -0.09 -10.11 -30.00
C GLY A 790 -1.14 -9.83 -28.93
N VAL A 791 -1.68 -10.89 -28.34
CA VAL A 791 -2.57 -10.84 -27.16
C VAL A 791 -1.85 -11.51 -25.99
N ASN A 792 -1.90 -10.88 -24.81
CA ASN A 792 -1.55 -11.50 -23.54
C ASN A 792 -2.89 -11.87 -22.85
N PRO A 793 -3.18 -13.15 -22.55
CA PRO A 793 -4.47 -13.56 -21.98
C PRO A 793 -4.63 -13.23 -20.48
N ILE A 794 -3.56 -13.28 -19.67
CA ILE A 794 -3.59 -12.86 -18.26
C ILE A 794 -3.82 -11.36 -18.07
N ALA A 795 -3.59 -10.54 -19.11
CA ALA A 795 -3.62 -9.08 -19.06
C ALA A 795 -4.92 -8.56 -18.42
N LYS A 796 -4.80 -7.92 -17.26
CA LYS A 796 -5.95 -7.39 -16.53
C LYS A 796 -6.69 -6.35 -17.39
N PRO A 797 -8.02 -6.46 -17.57
CA PRO A 797 -8.77 -5.59 -18.48
C PRO A 797 -8.59 -4.10 -18.21
N ARG A 798 -8.37 -3.33 -19.28
CA ARG A 798 -8.11 -1.89 -19.20
C ARG A 798 -9.32 -1.06 -18.77
N PHE A 799 -9.03 0.01 -18.05
CA PHE A 799 -9.91 1.14 -17.76
C PHE A 799 -9.39 2.39 -18.46
N PHE A 800 -10.25 3.08 -19.21
CA PHE A 800 -9.95 4.36 -19.86
C PHE A 800 -10.87 5.48 -19.37
N ARG A 801 -10.33 6.67 -19.15
CA ARG A 801 -11.10 7.92 -18.93
C ARG A 801 -10.62 9.02 -19.88
N PHE A 802 -11.55 9.52 -20.69
CA PHE A 802 -11.35 10.55 -21.70
C PHE A 802 -12.51 11.56 -21.65
N ASP A 803 -12.31 12.71 -21.00
CA ASP A 803 -13.40 13.68 -20.82
C ASP A 803 -13.57 14.64 -22.01
N SER A 804 -12.54 14.82 -22.85
CA SER A 804 -12.51 15.86 -23.91
C SER A 804 -12.38 15.35 -25.35
N ILE A 805 -12.37 14.04 -25.61
CA ILE A 805 -12.09 13.52 -26.96
C ILE A 805 -13.22 13.85 -27.94
N THR A 806 -12.88 14.16 -29.19
CA THR A 806 -13.85 14.33 -30.29
C THR A 806 -13.81 13.16 -31.28
N GLN A 807 -12.64 12.53 -31.45
CA GLN A 807 -12.43 11.46 -32.42
C GLN A 807 -11.68 10.26 -31.82
N ILE A 808 -12.15 9.06 -32.14
CA ILE A 808 -11.39 7.80 -31.99
C ILE A 808 -11.09 7.25 -33.39
N GLU A 809 -9.83 6.95 -33.68
CA GLU A 809 -9.39 6.42 -34.96
C GLU A 809 -9.41 4.89 -35.05
N LYS A 810 -9.14 4.35 -36.25
CA LYS A 810 -9.17 2.90 -36.52
C LYS A 810 -8.14 2.15 -35.66
N ASP A 811 -8.52 1.00 -35.13
CA ASP A 811 -7.67 0.08 -34.35
C ASP A 811 -7.05 0.70 -33.07
N ALA A 812 -7.58 1.82 -32.57
CA ALA A 812 -7.03 2.61 -31.45
C ALA A 812 -6.69 1.79 -30.19
N PHE A 813 -7.51 0.79 -29.85
CA PHE A 813 -7.39 -0.02 -28.63
C PHE A 813 -6.74 -1.40 -28.84
N GLY A 814 -6.46 -1.79 -30.10
CA GLY A 814 -5.95 -3.12 -30.44
C GLY A 814 -6.89 -4.27 -30.05
N LYS A 815 -6.29 -5.43 -29.72
CA LYS A 815 -6.98 -6.66 -29.31
C LYS A 815 -7.11 -6.82 -27.78
N TYR A 816 -6.55 -5.91 -26.96
CA TYR A 816 -6.48 -6.08 -25.51
C TYR A 816 -7.86 -6.06 -24.82
N PRO A 817 -8.03 -6.82 -23.72
CA PRO A 817 -9.24 -6.73 -22.90
C PRO A 817 -9.38 -5.32 -22.31
N THR A 818 -10.59 -4.78 -22.41
CA THR A 818 -11.00 -3.48 -21.87
C THR A 818 -12.31 -3.69 -21.11
N ALA A 819 -12.29 -3.48 -19.80
CA ALA A 819 -13.51 -3.59 -18.98
C ALA A 819 -14.38 -2.33 -19.11
N ARG A 820 -13.76 -1.14 -19.22
CA ARG A 820 -14.48 0.12 -19.16
C ARG A 820 -13.79 1.25 -19.91
N ILE A 821 -14.58 2.04 -20.63
CA ILE A 821 -14.16 3.30 -21.24
C ILE A 821 -15.19 4.39 -20.92
N GLU A 822 -14.71 5.45 -20.28
CA GLU A 822 -15.52 6.58 -19.83
C GLU A 822 -15.27 7.79 -20.71
N LEU A 823 -16.25 8.14 -21.52
CA LEU A 823 -16.25 9.30 -22.40
C LEU A 823 -17.20 10.37 -21.86
N SER A 824 -16.71 11.59 -21.63
CA SER A 824 -17.55 12.78 -21.36
C SER A 824 -17.76 13.67 -22.59
N HIS A 825 -16.97 13.45 -23.63
CA HIS A 825 -17.16 13.97 -24.98
C HIS A 825 -16.78 12.86 -25.99
N LEU A 826 -17.44 12.86 -27.14
CA LEU A 826 -17.10 12.12 -28.37
C LEU A 826 -17.97 12.65 -29.50
N GLU A 827 -17.44 12.85 -30.71
CA GLU A 827 -18.25 13.11 -31.90
C GLU A 827 -18.29 11.89 -32.82
N THR A 828 -17.12 11.31 -33.15
CA THR A 828 -17.01 10.18 -34.09
C THR A 828 -16.05 9.09 -33.63
N ALA A 829 -16.36 7.83 -33.97
CA ALA A 829 -15.47 6.68 -33.70
C ALA A 829 -15.29 5.78 -34.93
N GLN A 830 -14.04 5.51 -35.31
CA GLN A 830 -13.66 4.52 -36.31
C GLN A 830 -13.30 3.15 -35.71
N SER A 831 -13.23 3.07 -34.37
CA SER A 831 -13.06 1.83 -33.61
C SER A 831 -13.55 2.03 -32.17
N LEU A 832 -14.03 0.96 -31.55
CA LEU A 832 -14.30 0.84 -30.12
C LEU A 832 -13.63 -0.46 -29.59
N PRO A 833 -13.41 -0.60 -28.27
CA PRO A 833 -12.70 -1.77 -27.73
C PRO A 833 -13.35 -3.09 -28.14
N GLN A 834 -12.56 -4.07 -28.55
CA GLN A 834 -13.09 -5.32 -29.13
C GLN A 834 -13.72 -6.28 -28.10
N THR A 835 -13.58 -5.99 -26.81
CA THR A 835 -13.98 -6.83 -25.68
C THR A 835 -15.50 -6.87 -25.50
N GLU A 836 -16.07 -8.08 -25.42
CA GLU A 836 -17.46 -8.27 -24.99
C GLU A 836 -17.67 -7.85 -23.53
N GLY A 837 -18.90 -7.48 -23.17
CA GLY A 837 -19.25 -7.00 -21.83
C GLY A 837 -18.74 -5.59 -21.47
N CYS A 838 -17.86 -4.99 -22.29
CA CYS A 838 -17.24 -3.70 -22.03
C CYS A 838 -18.28 -2.60 -21.69
N ILE A 839 -18.01 -1.88 -20.61
CA ILE A 839 -18.82 -0.77 -20.10
C ILE A 839 -18.39 0.53 -20.79
N ILE A 840 -19.29 1.17 -21.53
CA ILE A 840 -19.01 2.39 -22.28
C ILE A 840 -19.92 3.51 -21.77
N SER A 841 -19.39 4.62 -21.24
CA SER A 841 -20.20 5.84 -21.15
C SER A 841 -20.17 6.55 -22.50
N MET A 842 -21.33 6.78 -23.10
CA MET A 842 -21.47 7.34 -24.44
C MET A 842 -22.26 8.66 -24.38
N PRO A 843 -21.60 9.82 -24.53
CA PRO A 843 -22.19 11.14 -24.30
C PRO A 843 -23.14 11.56 -25.41
N SER A 844 -24.03 12.50 -25.11
CA SER A 844 -24.99 13.09 -26.06
C SER A 844 -24.36 13.82 -27.24
N THR A 845 -23.04 14.03 -27.24
CA THR A 845 -22.26 14.61 -28.34
C THR A 845 -22.03 13.62 -29.50
N PHE A 846 -22.12 12.31 -29.25
CA PHE A 846 -21.80 11.26 -30.22
C PHE A 846 -22.71 11.29 -31.46
N ARG A 847 -22.15 11.13 -32.66
CA ARG A 847 -22.85 11.27 -33.96
C ARG A 847 -22.69 10.09 -34.90
N GLU A 848 -21.57 9.38 -34.86
CA GLU A 848 -21.27 8.31 -35.82
C GLU A 848 -20.25 7.32 -35.24
N CYS A 849 -20.50 6.03 -35.41
CA CYS A 849 -19.46 5.00 -35.38
C CYS A 849 -19.45 4.27 -36.72
N THR A 850 -18.28 4.18 -37.36
CA THR A 850 -18.12 3.54 -38.68
C THR A 850 -17.64 2.08 -38.60
N GLU A 851 -17.30 1.59 -37.41
CA GLU A 851 -17.02 0.19 -37.13
C GLU A 851 -18.33 -0.60 -36.97
N ASP A 852 -18.46 -1.77 -37.61
CA ASP A 852 -19.57 -2.67 -37.30
C ASP A 852 -19.29 -3.37 -35.96
N THR A 853 -20.16 -3.10 -34.99
CA THR A 853 -20.02 -3.59 -33.61
C THR A 853 -21.05 -4.68 -33.27
N LYS A 854 -21.86 -5.10 -34.25
CA LYS A 854 -22.88 -6.14 -34.06
C LYS A 854 -22.27 -7.46 -33.59
N GLY A 855 -22.88 -8.03 -32.55
CA GLY A 855 -22.39 -9.24 -31.88
C GLY A 855 -21.46 -8.96 -30.70
N ARG A 856 -20.86 -7.76 -30.59
CA ARG A 856 -20.20 -7.35 -29.34
C ARG A 856 -21.26 -7.00 -28.31
N ASN A 857 -21.20 -7.59 -27.12
CA ASN A 857 -22.23 -7.40 -26.09
C ASN A 857 -21.88 -6.25 -25.12
N TYR A 858 -21.84 -4.99 -25.60
CA TYR A 858 -21.50 -3.84 -24.75
C TYR A 858 -22.62 -3.45 -23.76
N THR A 859 -22.22 -2.83 -22.64
CA THR A 859 -23.12 -2.10 -21.73
C THR A 859 -22.90 -0.60 -21.89
N VAL A 860 -23.84 0.08 -22.55
CA VAL A 860 -23.73 1.49 -22.96
C VAL A 860 -24.53 2.38 -22.00
N TYR A 861 -23.82 3.14 -21.17
CA TYR A 861 -24.38 4.17 -20.29
C TYR A 861 -24.53 5.49 -21.05
N GLY A 862 -25.75 6.02 -21.16
CA GLY A 862 -26.02 7.20 -21.98
C GLY A 862 -27.13 8.10 -21.44
N THR A 863 -27.21 9.31 -21.99
CA THR A 863 -28.39 10.17 -21.82
C THR A 863 -29.48 9.76 -22.81
N LYS A 864 -30.73 9.72 -22.36
CA LYS A 864 -31.88 9.25 -23.14
C LYS A 864 -32.34 10.23 -24.21
N GLY A 865 -32.89 9.71 -25.30
CA GLY A 865 -33.30 10.47 -26.48
C GLY A 865 -32.11 10.92 -27.36
N THR A 866 -30.92 10.38 -27.14
CA THR A 866 -29.70 10.72 -27.90
C THR A 866 -29.41 9.71 -29.01
N TYR A 867 -28.48 10.06 -29.90
CA TYR A 867 -27.95 9.12 -30.89
C TYR A 867 -27.24 7.92 -30.25
N ALA A 868 -26.68 8.05 -29.03
CA ALA A 868 -26.08 6.92 -28.31
C ALA A 868 -27.11 5.83 -27.97
N GLU A 869 -28.33 6.22 -27.56
CA GLU A 869 -29.44 5.28 -27.36
C GLU A 869 -29.84 4.59 -28.67
N GLN A 870 -29.97 5.35 -29.77
CA GLN A 870 -30.29 4.79 -31.08
C GLN A 870 -29.22 3.79 -31.54
N TRP A 871 -27.94 4.19 -31.55
CA TRP A 871 -26.82 3.38 -31.98
C TRP A 871 -26.66 2.09 -31.15
N ALA A 872 -26.86 2.17 -29.83
CA ALA A 872 -26.81 1.00 -28.96
C ALA A 872 -27.89 -0.03 -29.36
N ASN A 873 -29.14 0.42 -29.46
CA ASN A 873 -30.27 -0.44 -29.83
C ASN A 873 -30.16 -1.00 -31.27
N GLU A 874 -29.64 -0.24 -32.23
CA GLU A 874 -29.49 -0.67 -33.63
C GLU A 874 -28.36 -1.70 -33.85
N ASN A 875 -27.39 -1.79 -32.93
CA ASN A 875 -26.30 -2.78 -32.99
C ASN A 875 -26.45 -3.95 -31.99
N GLY A 876 -27.44 -3.89 -31.10
CA GLY A 876 -27.76 -4.96 -30.15
C GLY A 876 -27.14 -4.81 -28.76
N HIS A 877 -26.60 -3.63 -28.44
CA HIS A 877 -25.96 -3.33 -27.16
C HIS A 877 -26.99 -3.07 -26.05
N THR A 878 -26.63 -3.34 -24.79
CA THR A 878 -27.49 -3.02 -23.64
C THR A 878 -27.37 -1.53 -23.31
N PHE A 879 -28.43 -0.75 -23.53
CA PHE A 879 -28.46 0.68 -23.16
C PHE A 879 -28.98 0.89 -21.74
N ILE A 880 -28.29 1.74 -20.95
CA ILE A 880 -28.69 2.14 -19.60
C ILE A 880 -28.70 3.67 -19.51
N GLU A 881 -29.83 4.23 -19.06
CA GLU A 881 -29.96 5.66 -18.78
C GLU A 881 -29.16 6.04 -17.52
N VAL A 882 -28.26 7.03 -17.61
CA VAL A 882 -27.47 7.48 -16.44
C VAL A 882 -28.36 8.23 -15.47
N SER A 883 -28.47 7.75 -14.23
CA SER A 883 -29.35 8.29 -13.19
C SER A 883 -28.81 7.94 -11.78
N GLN A 884 -29.39 8.53 -10.73
CA GLN A 884 -29.10 8.17 -9.34
C GLN A 884 -29.18 6.65 -9.08
N ASP A 885 -30.14 5.95 -9.69
CA ASP A 885 -30.40 4.53 -9.43
C ASP A 885 -29.50 3.58 -10.25
N THR A 886 -28.76 4.12 -11.24
CA THR A 886 -27.99 3.34 -12.22
C THR A 886 -26.51 3.70 -12.29
N ALA A 887 -26.11 4.89 -11.85
CA ALA A 887 -24.77 5.41 -12.09
C ALA A 887 -23.70 4.98 -11.07
N VAL A 888 -24.08 4.50 -9.88
CA VAL A 888 -23.13 3.96 -8.89
C VAL A 888 -22.85 2.50 -9.22
N LEU A 889 -21.67 2.21 -9.80
CA LEU A 889 -21.33 0.85 -10.22
C LEU A 889 -20.82 -0.01 -9.06
N THR A 890 -20.01 0.58 -8.19
CA THR A 890 -19.57 -0.02 -6.92
C THR A 890 -20.00 0.90 -5.79
N GLN A 891 -20.76 0.36 -4.83
CA GLN A 891 -21.10 1.09 -3.59
C GLN A 891 -19.84 1.23 -2.72
N LEU A 892 -19.78 2.27 -1.89
CA LEU A 892 -18.77 2.37 -0.85
C LEU A 892 -18.93 1.22 0.15
N PRO A 893 -17.86 0.78 0.85
CA PRO A 893 -18.02 -0.20 1.93
C PRO A 893 -18.97 0.33 3.01
N GLU A 894 -19.75 -0.55 3.65
CA GLU A 894 -20.68 -0.15 4.72
C GLU A 894 -19.95 0.45 5.93
N LYS A 895 -18.66 0.11 6.11
CA LYS A 895 -17.81 0.50 7.23
C LYS A 895 -16.42 0.88 6.73
N TYR A 896 -15.75 1.74 7.50
CA TYR A 896 -14.36 2.14 7.31
C TYR A 896 -13.59 2.00 8.63
N THR A 897 -12.33 1.59 8.50
CA THR A 897 -11.25 1.69 9.48
C THR A 897 -10.07 2.40 8.83
N ASP A 898 -9.19 2.98 9.64
CA ASP A 898 -7.95 3.62 9.15
C ASP A 898 -7.04 2.65 8.36
N ALA A 899 -7.26 1.33 8.46
CA ALA A 899 -6.55 0.30 7.72
C ALA A 899 -7.10 0.07 6.29
N ASP A 900 -8.35 0.45 6.01
CA ASP A 900 -8.97 0.36 4.67
C ASP A 900 -8.45 1.46 3.72
N GLY A 901 -7.81 2.50 4.27
CA GLY A 901 -7.13 3.54 3.50
C GLY A 901 -8.07 4.51 2.76
N VAL A 902 -8.37 4.22 1.49
CA VAL A 902 -8.99 5.17 0.55
C VAL A 902 -10.37 4.70 0.11
N LEU A 903 -11.39 5.52 0.37
CA LEU A 903 -12.74 5.33 -0.17
C LEU A 903 -12.80 5.86 -1.61
N THR A 904 -13.36 5.07 -2.54
CA THR A 904 -13.45 5.43 -3.96
C THR A 904 -14.90 5.46 -4.43
N ALA A 905 -15.39 6.62 -4.87
CA ALA A 905 -16.73 6.79 -5.42
C ALA A 905 -16.78 6.32 -6.88
N ASP A 906 -17.04 5.03 -7.12
CA ASP A 906 -17.06 4.49 -8.48
C ASP A 906 -18.38 4.73 -9.23
N VAL A 907 -18.50 5.96 -9.75
CA VAL A 907 -19.69 6.47 -10.45
C VAL A 907 -19.41 6.68 -11.94
N ILE A 908 -20.25 6.13 -12.81
CA ILE A 908 -20.22 6.35 -14.26
C ILE A 908 -21.09 7.56 -14.64
N GLY A 909 -20.64 8.35 -15.63
CA GLY A 909 -21.34 9.56 -16.07
C GLY A 909 -20.42 10.55 -16.77
N PHE A 910 -20.93 11.76 -17.02
CA PHE A 910 -20.33 12.75 -17.90
C PHE A 910 -19.85 13.97 -17.11
N ASN A 911 -18.68 14.52 -17.45
CA ASN A 911 -18.10 15.74 -16.87
C ASN A 911 -18.21 15.78 -15.33
N ARG A 912 -17.87 14.66 -14.68
CA ARG A 912 -18.17 14.39 -13.27
C ARG A 912 -17.36 15.29 -12.35
N THR A 913 -18.07 15.92 -11.41
CA THR A 913 -17.47 16.61 -10.26
C THR A 913 -17.90 15.90 -8.98
N TYR A 914 -16.99 15.75 -8.03
CA TYR A 914 -17.19 14.98 -6.80
C TYR A 914 -17.15 15.93 -5.59
N GLN A 915 -17.94 15.63 -4.57
CA GLN A 915 -17.91 16.33 -3.28
C GLN A 915 -18.23 15.33 -2.17
N TRP A 916 -17.22 14.97 -1.39
CA TRP A 916 -17.40 14.14 -0.21
C TRP A 916 -18.07 14.94 0.91
N SER A 917 -18.91 14.28 1.70
CA SER A 917 -19.73 14.88 2.75
C SER A 917 -19.70 14.01 4.00
N ALA A 918 -19.73 14.66 5.15
CA ALA A 918 -19.81 14.02 6.46
C ALA A 918 -21.20 14.18 7.08
N ASN A 919 -21.61 13.23 7.92
CA ASN A 919 -22.84 13.29 8.70
C ASN A 919 -22.62 12.71 10.11
N ASP A 920 -23.35 13.23 11.10
CA ASP A 920 -23.43 12.67 12.46
C ASP A 920 -24.37 11.45 12.52
N THR A 921 -25.13 11.18 11.45
CA THR A 921 -26.12 10.11 11.32
C THR A 921 -25.92 9.31 10.04
N ASN A 922 -26.41 8.07 10.02
CA ASN A 922 -26.37 7.19 8.85
C ASN A 922 -27.44 7.61 7.82
N ASP A 923 -27.18 8.72 7.12
CA ASP A 923 -28.00 9.32 6.06
C ASP A 923 -27.09 10.01 5.03
N ASN A 924 -27.42 9.85 3.74
CA ASN A 924 -26.73 10.50 2.63
C ASN A 924 -27.53 11.67 2.03
N THR A 925 -28.75 11.96 2.51
CA THR A 925 -29.58 13.07 2.01
C THR A 925 -29.20 14.38 2.68
N THR A 926 -28.91 14.37 3.98
CA THR A 926 -28.32 15.46 4.75
C THR A 926 -26.84 15.19 5.05
N GLY A 927 -26.07 16.26 5.26
CA GLY A 927 -24.63 16.18 5.51
C GLY A 927 -23.94 17.52 5.26
N THR A 928 -22.71 17.64 5.78
CA THR A 928 -21.85 18.82 5.60
C THR A 928 -20.74 18.50 4.60
N PRO A 929 -20.56 19.28 3.53
CA PRO A 929 -19.49 19.09 2.57
C PRO A 929 -18.09 19.19 3.20
N ILE A 930 -17.32 18.13 2.96
CA ILE A 930 -15.87 17.98 2.93
C ILE A 930 -15.04 19.14 2.35
N PRO A 931 -14.51 20.16 3.05
CA PRO A 931 -13.74 21.20 2.37
C PRO A 931 -12.54 20.61 1.62
N ASN A 932 -12.41 20.92 0.33
CA ASN A 932 -11.39 20.40 -0.60
C ASN A 932 -11.46 18.89 -0.92
N ALA A 933 -12.37 18.12 -0.31
CA ALA A 933 -12.55 16.70 -0.60
C ALA A 933 -13.39 16.50 -1.88
N THR A 934 -12.81 16.84 -3.04
CA THR A 934 -13.50 16.89 -4.34
C THR A 934 -12.94 15.92 -5.39
N GLY A 935 -12.20 14.89 -4.95
CA GLY A 935 -11.70 13.80 -5.80
C GLY A 935 -12.67 12.63 -5.93
N LYS A 936 -12.42 11.73 -6.89
CA LYS A 936 -13.06 10.40 -6.94
C LYS A 936 -12.69 9.56 -5.70
N GLU A 937 -11.48 9.75 -5.23
CA GLU A 937 -10.87 9.13 -4.06
C GLU A 937 -10.91 10.09 -2.85
N PHE A 938 -11.03 9.53 -1.65
CA PHE A 938 -11.03 10.23 -0.37
C PHE A 938 -10.45 9.33 0.72
N ASN A 939 -9.42 9.81 1.41
CA ASN A 939 -8.87 9.16 2.60
C ASN A 939 -9.42 9.87 3.85
N PRO A 940 -10.31 9.25 4.64
CA PRO A 940 -10.84 9.85 5.87
C PRO A 940 -9.78 10.32 6.87
N ALA A 941 -8.61 9.67 6.92
CA ALA A 941 -7.55 9.99 7.89
C ALA A 941 -6.93 11.39 7.69
N ASP A 942 -6.94 11.91 6.45
CA ASP A 942 -6.39 13.23 6.11
C ASP A 942 -7.29 14.41 6.56
N TYR A 943 -8.47 14.11 7.12
CA TYR A 943 -9.52 15.09 7.44
C TYR A 943 -9.93 15.02 8.93
N PRO A 944 -10.78 15.96 9.41
CA PRO A 944 -11.48 15.78 10.67
C PRO A 944 -12.30 14.47 10.66
N ALA A 945 -12.27 13.74 11.78
CA ALA A 945 -12.97 12.47 11.88
C ALA A 945 -14.46 12.73 12.13
N TYR A 946 -15.32 12.08 11.34
CA TYR A 946 -16.79 12.09 11.49
C TYR A 946 -17.29 10.64 11.51
N PRO A 947 -18.46 10.34 12.10
CA PRO A 947 -18.97 8.97 12.21
C PRO A 947 -19.52 8.40 10.90
N TYR A 948 -19.94 9.24 9.94
CA TYR A 948 -20.47 8.78 8.65
C TYR A 948 -19.95 9.63 7.47
N TYR A 949 -19.64 8.97 6.35
CA TYR A 949 -19.17 9.56 5.10
C TYR A 949 -20.00 9.11 3.90
N TYR A 950 -20.18 9.98 2.91
CA TYR A 950 -20.71 9.64 1.58
C TYR A 950 -20.18 10.61 0.53
N CYS A 951 -20.30 10.27 -0.76
CA CYS A 951 -19.92 11.15 -1.87
C CYS A 951 -21.14 11.60 -2.68
N VAL A 952 -21.17 12.88 -3.05
CA VAL A 952 -22.11 13.46 -4.03
C VAL A 952 -21.34 13.69 -5.32
N VAL A 953 -21.81 13.07 -6.41
CA VAL A 953 -21.23 13.22 -7.75
C VAL A 953 -22.23 13.94 -8.63
N THR A 954 -21.86 15.10 -9.17
CA THR A 954 -22.65 15.81 -10.19
C THR A 954 -22.15 15.42 -11.57
N SER A 955 -23.01 14.81 -12.38
CA SER A 955 -22.74 14.41 -13.77
C SER A 955 -23.51 15.32 -14.72
N THR A 956 -22.85 15.86 -15.75
CA THR A 956 -23.41 16.82 -16.72
C THR A 956 -23.10 16.39 -18.15
N ASP A 957 -24.13 16.01 -18.92
CA ASP A 957 -24.00 15.77 -20.36
C ASP A 957 -24.23 17.08 -21.16
N VAL A 958 -23.64 17.19 -22.34
CA VAL A 958 -23.54 18.42 -23.12
C VAL A 958 -24.90 18.87 -23.66
N GLY A 959 -25.47 19.90 -23.04
CA GLY A 959 -26.78 20.45 -23.39
C GLY A 959 -27.95 19.84 -22.61
N TYR A 960 -27.67 19.00 -21.62
CA TYR A 960 -28.66 18.45 -20.69
C TYR A 960 -28.50 19.07 -19.30
N ASN A 961 -29.50 18.89 -18.44
CA ASN A 961 -29.41 19.31 -17.04
C ASN A 961 -28.43 18.38 -16.29
N PRO A 962 -27.62 18.91 -15.34
CA PRO A 962 -26.86 18.07 -14.43
C PRO A 962 -27.77 17.14 -13.62
N ILE A 963 -27.29 15.92 -13.37
CA ILE A 963 -27.87 14.96 -12.44
C ILE A 963 -26.98 14.85 -11.20
N GLU A 964 -27.60 14.77 -10.03
CA GLU A 964 -26.94 14.48 -8.77
C GLU A 964 -27.01 12.97 -8.50
N ILE A 965 -25.87 12.38 -8.17
CA ILE A 965 -25.72 10.95 -7.88
C ILE A 965 -25.03 10.82 -6.53
N ARG A 966 -25.72 10.27 -5.54
CA ARG A 966 -25.18 10.02 -4.19
C ARG A 966 -24.79 8.56 -4.03
N THR A 967 -23.65 8.29 -3.42
CA THR A 967 -23.30 6.94 -2.95
C THR A 967 -24.18 6.55 -1.76
N ASN A 968 -24.15 5.27 -1.36
CA ASN A 968 -24.48 4.88 0.01
C ASN A 968 -23.58 5.58 1.05
N VAL A 969 -23.91 5.37 2.32
CA VAL A 969 -23.16 5.85 3.48
C VAL A 969 -22.16 4.77 3.95
N THR A 970 -20.97 5.22 4.34
CA THR A 970 -19.95 4.44 5.04
C THR A 970 -19.86 4.86 6.51
N GLU A 971 -19.94 3.91 7.44
CA GLU A 971 -19.74 4.13 8.88
C GLU A 971 -18.25 4.15 9.23
N ASN A 972 -17.77 5.26 9.79
CA ASN A 972 -16.41 5.35 10.31
C ASN A 972 -16.33 4.69 11.70
N THR A 973 -15.68 3.53 11.78
CA THR A 973 -15.57 2.76 13.02
C THR A 973 -14.39 3.16 13.90
N THR A 974 -13.46 4.00 13.44
CA THR A 974 -12.41 4.61 14.27
C THR A 974 -12.85 5.92 14.91
N TYR A 975 -14.00 6.49 14.51
CA TYR A 975 -14.55 7.69 15.12
C TYR A 975 -14.86 7.47 16.61
N GLN A 976 -14.26 8.32 17.45
CA GLN A 976 -14.59 8.48 18.86
C GLN A 976 -14.79 9.97 19.13
N ALA A 977 -15.92 10.33 19.74
CA ALA A 977 -16.16 11.70 20.19
C ALA A 977 -15.28 12.06 21.38
N ALA A 978 -14.97 13.35 21.55
CA ALA A 978 -14.35 13.87 22.76
C ALA A 978 -15.24 13.64 24.01
N ASP A 979 -14.62 13.57 25.19
CA ASP A 979 -15.34 13.53 26.47
C ASP A 979 -15.72 14.94 26.92
N TYR A 980 -17.03 15.24 26.86
CA TYR A 980 -17.63 16.49 27.32
C TYR A 980 -18.07 16.44 28.79
N THR A 981 -17.71 15.41 29.57
CA THR A 981 -18.20 15.23 30.95
C THR A 981 -17.89 16.41 31.86
N GLU A 982 -16.67 16.95 31.83
CA GLU A 982 -16.32 18.15 32.61
C GLU A 982 -16.78 19.45 31.94
N TYR A 983 -16.79 19.52 30.61
CA TYR A 983 -17.35 20.65 29.84
C TYR A 983 -18.82 20.90 30.23
N ASN A 984 -19.64 19.86 30.19
CA ASN A 984 -21.06 19.91 30.51
C ASN A 984 -21.30 20.33 31.97
N LYS A 985 -20.47 19.87 32.92
CA LYS A 985 -20.52 20.33 34.31
C LYS A 985 -20.15 21.81 34.45
N ALA A 986 -19.14 22.28 33.74
CA ALA A 986 -18.75 23.69 33.73
C ALA A 986 -19.86 24.58 33.14
N VAL A 987 -20.51 24.13 32.06
CA VAL A 987 -21.67 24.81 31.44
C VAL A 987 -22.90 24.80 32.35
N GLU A 988 -23.21 23.68 33.02
CA GLU A 988 -24.29 23.59 34.01
C GLU A 988 -24.01 24.51 35.21
N GLN A 989 -22.79 24.47 35.75
CA GLN A 989 -22.35 25.35 36.83
C GLN A 989 -22.47 26.82 36.44
N ALA A 990 -21.98 27.22 35.25
CA ALA A 990 -22.10 28.59 34.76
C ALA A 990 -23.56 29.06 34.67
N ASN A 991 -24.46 28.18 34.20
CA ASN A 991 -25.87 28.52 34.02
C ASN A 991 -26.67 28.56 35.34
N ALA A 992 -26.27 27.77 36.34
CA ALA A 992 -26.89 27.75 37.66
C ALA A 992 -26.61 29.01 38.52
N LEU A 993 -25.64 29.84 38.13
CA LEU A 993 -25.30 31.07 38.87
C LEU A 993 -26.37 32.15 38.71
N ASN A 994 -26.81 32.72 39.84
CA ASN A 994 -27.62 33.93 39.80
C ASN A 994 -26.76 35.13 39.39
N ARG A 995 -26.89 35.52 38.11
CA ARG A 995 -26.15 36.60 37.45
C ARG A 995 -26.30 37.94 38.20
N ASP A 996 -27.45 38.18 38.85
CA ASP A 996 -27.70 39.42 39.60
C ASP A 996 -26.81 39.57 40.85
N ASN A 997 -26.25 38.49 41.39
CA ASN A 997 -25.39 38.54 42.58
C ASN A 997 -23.96 39.07 42.29
N TYR A 998 -23.54 39.13 41.01
CA TYR A 998 -22.17 39.42 40.61
C TYR A 998 -22.02 40.81 39.98
N VAL A 999 -20.82 41.40 40.08
CA VAL A 999 -20.51 42.74 39.56
C VAL A 999 -20.45 42.77 38.03
N ASP A 1000 -19.84 41.74 37.43
CA ASP A 1000 -19.75 41.52 35.98
C ASP A 1000 -19.83 40.01 35.72
N PHE A 1001 -20.45 39.63 34.60
CA PHE A 1001 -20.64 38.25 34.12
C PHE A 1001 -20.26 38.11 32.62
N SER A 1002 -19.78 39.18 31.99
CA SER A 1002 -19.47 39.27 30.55
C SER A 1002 -18.57 38.13 30.06
N LYS A 1003 -17.45 37.89 30.75
CA LYS A 1003 -16.45 36.85 30.43
C LYS A 1003 -17.00 35.42 30.48
N VAL A 1004 -18.00 35.17 31.34
CA VAL A 1004 -18.65 33.84 31.39
C VAL A 1004 -19.55 33.66 30.18
N ASN A 1005 -20.29 34.70 29.77
CA ASN A 1005 -21.08 34.66 28.54
C ASN A 1005 -20.19 34.54 27.28
N GLU A 1006 -19.02 35.21 27.27
CA GLU A 1006 -18.02 35.11 26.21
C GLU A 1006 -17.46 33.67 26.11
N ALA A 1007 -17.04 33.08 27.23
CA ALA A 1007 -16.59 31.68 27.28
C ALA A 1007 -17.69 30.66 26.92
N LEU A 1008 -18.97 30.96 27.21
CA LEU A 1008 -20.11 30.14 26.78
C LEU A 1008 -20.51 30.34 25.30
N SER A 1009 -19.88 31.27 24.57
CA SER A 1009 -20.19 31.55 23.16
C SER A 1009 -19.26 30.87 22.15
N VAL A 1010 -18.21 30.20 22.62
CA VAL A 1010 -17.28 29.44 21.77
C VAL A 1010 -17.88 28.07 21.48
N ASP A 1011 -18.10 27.77 20.20
CA ASP A 1011 -18.51 26.44 19.77
C ASP A 1011 -17.32 25.47 19.78
N VAL A 1012 -17.51 24.35 20.44
CA VAL A 1012 -16.59 23.20 20.50
C VAL A 1012 -17.34 21.88 20.32
N SER A 1013 -18.53 21.91 19.69
CA SER A 1013 -19.38 20.73 19.51
C SER A 1013 -18.82 19.73 18.48
N ASN A 1014 -19.26 18.47 18.61
CA ASN A 1014 -18.96 17.32 17.74
C ASN A 1014 -17.47 16.98 17.50
N LEU A 1015 -16.54 17.64 18.20
CA LEU A 1015 -15.10 17.36 18.11
C LEU A 1015 -14.78 15.89 18.45
N PRO A 1016 -13.88 15.24 17.69
CA PRO A 1016 -13.40 13.89 17.96
C PRO A 1016 -12.36 13.87 19.09
N VAL A 1017 -12.05 12.68 19.62
CA VAL A 1017 -11.11 12.47 20.73
C VAL A 1017 -9.69 12.99 20.45
N LYS A 1018 -9.26 13.05 19.17
CA LYS A 1018 -7.97 13.65 18.78
C LYS A 1018 -7.89 15.15 19.09
N ASP A 1019 -9.04 15.82 19.17
CA ASP A 1019 -9.17 17.26 19.44
C ASP A 1019 -9.64 17.57 20.88
N GLN A 1020 -9.59 16.57 21.79
CA GLN A 1020 -9.97 16.70 23.21
C GLN A 1020 -9.35 17.93 23.89
N ALA A 1021 -8.11 18.28 23.54
CA ALA A 1021 -7.41 19.44 24.10
C ALA A 1021 -8.14 20.78 23.88
N LEU A 1022 -8.98 20.90 22.85
CA LEU A 1022 -9.83 22.07 22.61
C LEU A 1022 -11.04 22.10 23.56
N VAL A 1023 -11.68 20.95 23.80
CA VAL A 1023 -12.77 20.78 24.77
C VAL A 1023 -12.27 21.05 26.19
N ASP A 1024 -11.08 20.53 26.53
CA ASP A 1024 -10.42 20.74 27.82
C ASP A 1024 -10.04 22.22 28.02
N ALA A 1025 -9.46 22.86 27.00
CA ALA A 1025 -9.12 24.28 27.04
C ALA A 1025 -10.36 25.17 27.22
N GLN A 1026 -11.48 24.85 26.54
CA GLN A 1026 -12.71 25.62 26.68
C GLN A 1026 -13.41 25.37 28.02
N THR A 1027 -13.35 24.13 28.53
CA THR A 1027 -13.77 23.78 29.90
C THR A 1027 -12.99 24.62 30.93
N ALA A 1028 -11.68 24.69 30.79
CA ALA A 1028 -10.82 25.51 31.64
C ALA A 1028 -11.13 27.02 31.49
N ALA A 1029 -11.44 27.50 30.29
CA ALA A 1029 -11.84 28.90 30.08
C ALA A 1029 -13.14 29.26 30.82
N ILE A 1030 -14.17 28.40 30.74
CA ILE A 1030 -15.44 28.57 31.46
C ILE A 1030 -15.21 28.54 32.98
N ILE A 1031 -14.46 27.54 33.49
CA ILE A 1031 -14.14 27.43 34.93
C ILE A 1031 -13.35 28.65 35.44
N ASN A 1032 -12.36 29.12 34.68
CA ASN A 1032 -11.58 30.30 35.05
C ASN A 1032 -12.42 31.59 35.01
N ALA A 1033 -13.37 31.71 34.08
CA ALA A 1033 -14.31 32.82 34.05
C ALA A 1033 -15.24 32.81 35.28
N ILE A 1034 -15.78 31.64 35.68
CA ILE A 1034 -16.56 31.46 36.90
C ILE A 1034 -15.74 31.83 38.15
N ASN A 1035 -14.53 31.30 38.27
CA ASN A 1035 -13.65 31.53 39.42
C ASN A 1035 -13.17 33.00 39.52
N SER A 1036 -13.28 33.78 38.45
CA SER A 1036 -12.97 35.21 38.41
C SER A 1036 -14.15 36.11 38.79
N LEU A 1037 -15.34 35.54 39.07
CA LEU A 1037 -16.54 36.33 39.42
C LEU A 1037 -16.42 36.95 40.81
N VAL A 1038 -16.73 38.25 40.89
CA VAL A 1038 -16.76 39.01 42.14
C VAL A 1038 -18.21 39.30 42.52
N TYR A 1039 -18.61 38.86 43.72
CA TYR A 1039 -19.93 39.19 44.29
C TYR A 1039 -20.07 40.70 44.52
N LYS A 1040 -21.29 41.22 44.36
CA LYS A 1040 -21.66 42.55 44.84
C LYS A 1040 -21.54 42.60 46.36
N SER A 1041 -21.24 43.78 46.91
CA SER A 1041 -21.35 44.01 48.36
C SER A 1041 -22.78 43.75 48.86
N ALA A 1042 -22.93 43.42 50.14
CA ALA A 1042 -24.24 43.53 50.78
C ALA A 1042 -24.76 44.98 50.70
N ASP A 1043 -26.08 45.16 50.82
CA ASP A 1043 -26.69 46.46 51.03
C ASP A 1043 -26.67 46.81 52.53
N TYR A 1044 -25.86 47.81 52.87
CA TYR A 1044 -25.73 48.35 54.23
C TYR A 1044 -26.62 49.58 54.45
N THR A 1045 -27.58 49.89 53.57
CA THR A 1045 -28.33 51.16 53.63
C THR A 1045 -29.12 51.31 54.92
N GLU A 1046 -29.84 50.27 55.38
CA GLU A 1046 -30.55 50.33 56.67
C GLU A 1046 -29.60 50.11 57.86
N TYR A 1047 -28.57 49.26 57.73
CA TYR A 1047 -27.53 49.08 58.75
C TYR A 1047 -26.86 50.41 59.12
N ASN A 1048 -26.43 51.17 58.11
CA ASN A 1048 -25.78 52.46 58.32
C ASN A 1048 -26.73 53.47 58.99
N LYS A 1049 -28.03 53.48 58.64
CA LYS A 1049 -29.02 54.32 59.32
C LYS A 1049 -29.20 53.92 60.80
N ALA A 1050 -29.30 52.63 61.11
CA ALA A 1050 -29.42 52.16 62.50
C ALA A 1050 -28.16 52.53 63.31
N VAL A 1051 -26.98 52.38 62.71
CA VAL A 1051 -25.69 52.80 63.30
C VAL A 1051 -25.61 54.32 63.51
N GLU A 1052 -26.07 55.14 62.56
CA GLU A 1052 -26.12 56.60 62.70
C GLU A 1052 -27.15 57.04 63.76
N GLN A 1053 -28.32 56.40 63.79
CA GLN A 1053 -29.34 56.62 64.81
C GLN A 1053 -28.75 56.32 66.21
N ALA A 1054 -28.11 55.17 66.40
CA ALA A 1054 -27.43 54.82 67.66
C ALA A 1054 -26.39 55.88 68.08
N LYS A 1055 -25.57 56.34 67.12
CA LYS A 1055 -24.53 57.37 67.34
C LYS A 1055 -25.11 58.75 67.68
N SER A 1056 -26.35 59.05 67.27
CA SER A 1056 -27.01 60.33 67.53
C SER A 1056 -27.55 60.49 68.96
N LEU A 1057 -27.67 59.40 69.72
CA LEU A 1057 -28.28 59.38 71.04
C LEU A 1057 -27.31 59.88 72.12
N ASN A 1058 -27.75 60.84 72.95
CA ASN A 1058 -26.96 61.25 74.11
C ASN A 1058 -27.03 60.22 75.24
N ARG A 1059 -25.95 59.45 75.41
CA ARG A 1059 -25.77 58.42 76.46
C ARG A 1059 -26.12 58.92 77.86
N ASP A 1060 -25.83 60.18 78.19
CA ASP A 1060 -26.09 60.74 79.53
C ASP A 1060 -27.58 60.73 79.92
N HIS A 1061 -28.50 60.75 78.94
CA HIS A 1061 -29.94 60.79 79.18
C HIS A 1061 -30.54 59.42 79.59
N TYR A 1062 -29.88 58.30 79.27
CA TYR A 1062 -30.43 56.95 79.42
C TYR A 1062 -29.88 56.23 80.66
N VAL A 1063 -30.67 55.36 81.29
CA VAL A 1063 -30.33 54.66 82.54
C VAL A 1063 -29.14 53.71 82.34
N ASP A 1064 -29.19 52.94 81.25
CA ASP A 1064 -28.15 52.05 80.76
C ASP A 1064 -28.11 52.18 79.23
N PHE A 1065 -26.94 51.95 78.63
CA PHE A 1065 -26.69 52.00 77.19
C PHE A 1065 -25.84 50.81 76.71
N SER A 1066 -25.40 49.90 77.61
CA SER A 1066 -24.38 48.87 77.27
C SER A 1066 -24.79 48.01 76.08
N LYS A 1067 -26.06 47.62 75.99
CA LYS A 1067 -26.59 46.79 74.88
C LYS A 1067 -26.45 47.43 73.51
N VAL A 1068 -26.52 48.77 73.41
CA VAL A 1068 -26.31 49.48 72.14
C VAL A 1068 -24.82 49.51 71.80
N ASP A 1069 -23.96 49.76 72.79
CA ASP A 1069 -22.50 49.70 72.59
C ASP A 1069 -22.02 48.26 72.29
N GLU A 1070 -22.67 47.23 72.85
CA GLU A 1070 -22.46 45.81 72.53
C GLU A 1070 -22.93 45.47 71.09
N ALA A 1071 -24.11 45.91 70.68
CA ALA A 1071 -24.62 45.69 69.32
C ALA A 1071 -23.81 46.46 68.24
N LEU A 1072 -23.27 47.63 68.59
CA LEU A 1072 -22.35 48.38 67.72
C LEU A 1072 -20.93 47.80 67.65
N ALA A 1073 -20.57 46.86 68.54
CA ALA A 1073 -19.25 46.24 68.57
C ALA A 1073 -19.12 44.99 67.66
N VAL A 1074 -20.20 44.54 67.02
CA VAL A 1074 -20.18 43.43 66.06
C VAL A 1074 -19.67 43.92 64.71
N ASP A 1075 -18.50 43.43 64.30
CA ASP A 1075 -17.95 43.71 62.97
C ASP A 1075 -18.65 42.89 61.90
N VAL A 1076 -19.34 43.58 60.99
CA VAL A 1076 -20.00 43.02 59.80
C VAL A 1076 -19.40 43.59 58.51
N SER A 1077 -18.22 44.20 58.57
CA SER A 1077 -17.60 44.83 57.40
C SER A 1077 -17.10 43.81 56.37
N GLY A 1078 -17.13 44.20 55.09
CA GLY A 1078 -16.65 43.38 53.97
C GLY A 1078 -17.61 42.27 53.49
N LYS A 1079 -18.74 42.06 54.18
CA LYS A 1079 -19.79 41.12 53.80
C LYS A 1079 -20.38 41.39 52.41
N ASN A 1080 -20.63 40.32 51.67
CA ASN A 1080 -21.13 40.35 50.30
C ASN A 1080 -22.64 40.03 50.22
N ILE A 1081 -23.26 40.19 49.04
CA ILE A 1081 -24.71 40.04 48.84
C ILE A 1081 -25.27 38.66 49.23
N THR A 1082 -24.46 37.60 49.26
CA THR A 1082 -24.88 36.27 49.77
C THR A 1082 -24.99 36.20 51.29
N GLU A 1083 -24.40 37.15 52.01
CA GLU A 1083 -24.38 37.25 53.48
C GLU A 1083 -25.34 38.33 53.99
N GLN A 1084 -26.22 38.87 53.13
CA GLN A 1084 -27.14 39.97 53.44
C GLN A 1084 -27.93 39.77 54.74
N ALA A 1085 -28.37 38.54 55.01
CA ALA A 1085 -29.13 38.20 56.23
C ALA A 1085 -28.36 38.48 57.54
N GLU A 1086 -27.02 38.50 57.52
CA GLU A 1086 -26.21 38.90 58.68
C GLU A 1086 -26.22 40.43 58.88
N ILE A 1087 -26.23 41.19 57.78
CA ILE A 1087 -26.38 42.66 57.81
C ILE A 1087 -27.78 43.04 58.29
N ASP A 1088 -28.81 42.35 57.79
CA ASP A 1088 -30.20 42.56 58.18
C ASP A 1088 -30.40 42.24 59.68
N ALA A 1089 -29.90 41.08 60.13
CA ALA A 1089 -29.99 40.68 61.54
C ALA A 1089 -29.21 41.62 62.48
N GLN A 1090 -28.04 42.13 62.07
CA GLN A 1090 -27.31 43.10 62.89
C GLN A 1090 -27.98 44.49 62.88
N THR A 1091 -28.65 44.86 61.79
CA THR A 1091 -29.50 46.07 61.72
C THR A 1091 -30.67 45.97 62.70
N GLU A 1092 -31.35 44.81 62.74
CA GLU A 1092 -32.42 44.51 63.70
C GLU A 1092 -31.89 44.56 65.15
N ALA A 1093 -30.76 43.90 65.44
CA ALA A 1093 -30.16 43.89 66.77
C ALA A 1093 -29.77 45.29 67.29
N ILE A 1094 -29.22 46.16 66.44
CA ILE A 1094 -28.92 47.56 66.79
C ILE A 1094 -30.22 48.34 67.02
N THR A 1095 -31.23 48.14 66.17
CA THR A 1095 -32.53 48.82 66.25
C THR A 1095 -33.29 48.44 67.53
N ASP A 1096 -33.32 47.16 67.90
CA ASP A 1096 -33.94 46.69 69.14
C ASP A 1096 -33.17 47.15 70.39
N ALA A 1097 -31.84 47.20 70.34
CA ALA A 1097 -31.03 47.75 71.41
C ALA A 1097 -31.34 49.24 71.65
N ILE A 1098 -31.55 50.04 70.58
CA ILE A 1098 -32.00 51.44 70.68
C ILE A 1098 -33.41 51.52 71.28
N ASN A 1099 -34.35 50.69 70.79
CA ASN A 1099 -35.74 50.69 71.24
C ASN A 1099 -35.88 50.28 72.72
N GLY A 1100 -34.92 49.54 73.27
CA GLY A 1100 -34.88 49.10 74.66
C GLY A 1100 -34.31 50.12 75.68
N LEU A 1101 -33.99 51.35 75.28
CA LEU A 1101 -33.37 52.35 76.17
C LEU A 1101 -34.38 53.10 77.06
N GLU A 1102 -34.15 53.11 78.38
CA GLU A 1102 -34.96 53.86 79.36
C GLU A 1102 -34.30 55.20 79.75
N LEU A 1103 -35.09 56.26 79.96
CA LEU A 1103 -34.61 57.61 80.32
C LEU A 1103 -34.45 57.83 81.83
N LYS A 1104 -33.43 58.61 82.25
CA LYS A 1104 -33.21 59.00 83.66
C LYS A 1104 -34.24 60.05 84.14
N PRO A 1105 -34.79 59.95 85.37
CA PRO A 1105 -35.86 60.83 85.87
C PRO A 1105 -35.38 62.20 86.41
N VAL A 1106 -36.24 63.22 86.32
CA VAL A 1106 -35.98 64.63 86.74
C VAL A 1106 -37.19 65.23 87.49
N ALA A 1107 -36.96 66.22 88.38
CA ALA A 1107 -37.97 66.80 89.29
C ALA A 1107 -38.55 68.17 88.82
N PRO A 1108 -39.75 68.60 89.28
CA PRO A 1108 -40.57 69.61 88.59
C PRO A 1108 -40.62 71.02 89.22
N PRO A 1109 -41.06 72.03 88.42
CA PRO A 1109 -42.12 72.96 88.84
C PRO A 1109 -43.30 73.03 87.83
N VAL A 1110 -44.19 74.01 87.94
CA VAL A 1110 -45.64 73.84 87.66
C VAL A 1110 -46.23 74.69 86.50
N THR A 1111 -47.08 74.05 85.69
CA THR A 1111 -48.17 74.55 84.78
C THR A 1111 -47.90 75.30 83.44
N ASN A 1112 -48.45 74.67 82.37
CA ASN A 1112 -49.23 75.24 81.24
C ASN A 1112 -48.52 76.00 80.09
N PRO A 1113 -49.12 76.08 78.87
CA PRO A 1113 -48.65 75.22 77.78
C PRO A 1113 -48.10 75.96 76.55
N THR A 1114 -47.48 75.21 75.63
CA THR A 1114 -46.57 75.71 74.59
C THR A 1114 -47.14 75.80 73.17
N GLU A 1115 -47.14 77.01 72.63
CA GLU A 1115 -46.53 77.34 71.32
C GLU A 1115 -45.04 77.74 71.57
N PRO A 1116 -44.15 78.09 70.60
CA PRO A 1116 -44.37 78.33 69.16
C PRO A 1116 -43.27 77.80 68.18
N CYS A 1117 -43.49 78.05 66.88
CA CYS A 1117 -42.54 78.32 65.75
C CYS A 1117 -41.30 77.42 65.46
N ASP A 1118 -40.83 77.21 64.22
CA ASP A 1118 -40.57 78.10 63.05
C ASP A 1118 -39.49 79.19 63.32
N PRO A 1119 -38.87 79.89 62.32
CA PRO A 1119 -39.16 79.96 60.87
C PRO A 1119 -37.91 79.94 59.91
N VAL A 1120 -38.10 80.35 58.63
CA VAL A 1120 -37.11 80.90 57.65
C VAL A 1120 -36.28 79.84 56.86
N LYS A 1121 -36.42 79.56 55.53
CA LYS A 1121 -36.88 80.27 54.29
C LYS A 1121 -35.81 81.24 53.70
N PRO A 1122 -35.72 81.62 52.39
CA PRO A 1122 -36.30 81.13 51.11
C PRO A 1122 -35.30 80.20 50.34
N THR A 1123 -35.18 80.03 49.00
CA THR A 1123 -35.68 80.57 47.69
C THR A 1123 -35.57 79.40 46.65
N GLU A 1124 -36.24 79.25 45.49
CA GLU A 1124 -36.68 80.11 44.36
C GLU A 1124 -35.56 80.63 43.40
N PRO A 1125 -35.79 80.81 42.07
CA PRO A 1125 -36.79 80.18 41.17
C PRO A 1125 -36.33 79.97 39.67
N THR A 1126 -37.28 79.65 38.75
CA THR A 1126 -37.32 79.97 37.27
C THR A 1126 -36.37 79.23 36.27
N VAL A 1127 -36.63 79.02 34.95
CA VAL A 1127 -37.76 79.30 33.99
C VAL A 1127 -37.68 78.48 32.66
N ALA A 1128 -38.74 78.50 31.81
CA ALA A 1128 -38.85 78.09 30.37
C ALA A 1128 -38.91 76.56 30.04
N GLU A 1129 -39.81 76.01 29.21
CA GLU A 1129 -40.17 76.23 27.76
C GLU A 1129 -39.09 75.72 26.77
N ASN A 1130 -39.36 75.03 25.63
CA ASN A 1130 -40.58 74.48 24.94
C ASN A 1130 -40.10 73.41 23.89
N SER A 1131 -40.84 72.60 23.10
CA SER A 1131 -42.27 72.32 22.82
C SER A 1131 -42.47 70.95 22.08
N SER A 1132 -43.72 70.55 21.77
CA SER A 1132 -44.19 69.65 20.66
C SER A 1132 -43.66 68.18 20.53
N VAL A 1133 -44.42 67.07 20.73
CA VAL A 1133 -45.64 66.51 20.04
C VAL A 1133 -45.30 65.54 18.88
N PRO A 1134 -45.99 64.38 18.62
CA PRO A 1134 -47.22 63.79 19.21
C PRO A 1134 -47.09 62.32 19.75
N ALA A 1135 -48.24 61.69 20.08
CA ALA A 1135 -48.49 60.29 20.50
C ALA A 1135 -48.50 59.27 19.31
N ASP A 1136 -48.81 57.97 19.43
CA ASP A 1136 -49.38 57.10 20.51
C ASP A 1136 -48.76 55.65 20.41
N THR A 1137 -49.21 54.48 20.91
CA THR A 1137 -50.55 53.95 21.29
C THR A 1137 -50.49 52.72 22.24
N GLN A 1138 -51.64 52.42 22.86
CA GLN A 1138 -52.23 51.17 23.43
C GLN A 1138 -51.51 49.79 23.19
N SER A 1139 -51.43 48.81 24.13
CA SER A 1139 -52.46 48.12 24.97
C SER A 1139 -53.49 47.27 24.16
N PRO A 1140 -54.15 46.20 24.70
CA PRO A 1140 -54.33 45.78 26.12
C PRO A 1140 -54.28 44.25 26.46
N GLU A 1141 -54.38 43.94 27.78
CA GLU A 1141 -55.12 42.84 28.50
C GLU A 1141 -55.05 41.33 28.09
N ILE A 1142 -54.83 40.32 28.98
CA ILE A 1142 -55.60 39.84 30.17
C ILE A 1142 -56.97 39.23 29.76
N PRO A 1143 -57.43 38.00 30.19
CA PRO A 1143 -57.30 37.39 31.55
C PRO A 1143 -57.20 35.83 31.75
N LYS A 1144 -56.56 35.40 32.87
CA LYS A 1144 -57.00 34.44 33.94
C LYS A 1144 -57.45 32.97 33.57
N THR A 1145 -57.55 31.96 34.47
CA THR A 1145 -57.64 31.91 35.96
C THR A 1145 -57.24 30.53 36.55
N ALA A 1146 -56.72 30.51 37.79
CA ALA A 1146 -56.77 29.42 38.81
C ALA A 1146 -56.07 28.05 38.54
N GLY A 1147 -55.61 27.30 39.56
CA GLY A 1147 -55.50 27.63 40.99
C GLY A 1147 -55.01 26.47 41.90
N ASP A 1148 -54.23 26.83 42.93
CA ASP A 1148 -53.80 26.12 44.16
C ASP A 1148 -53.64 24.58 44.28
N LYS A 1149 -52.37 24.19 44.54
CA LYS A 1149 -51.84 23.43 45.72
C LYS A 1149 -52.64 22.30 46.38
N LEU A 1150 -51.96 21.17 46.59
CA LEU A 1150 -51.53 20.55 47.89
C LEU A 1150 -50.49 19.44 47.51
N VAL A 1151 -49.26 19.32 48.06
CA VAL A 1151 -48.81 18.94 49.44
C VAL A 1151 -49.13 17.47 49.79
N CYS A 1152 -48.23 16.59 50.24
CA CYS A 1152 -46.73 16.55 50.35
C CYS A 1152 -46.28 15.12 50.80
N ILE A 1153 -44.98 14.91 51.16
CA ILE A 1153 -44.41 13.79 51.98
C ILE A 1153 -44.29 12.42 51.23
N SER A 1154 -43.22 11.60 51.27
CA SER A 1154 -41.82 11.61 51.81
C SER A 1154 -41.01 10.53 51.05
N ALA A 1155 -39.80 10.72 50.51
CA ALA A 1155 -38.45 10.88 51.12
C ALA A 1155 -37.66 9.57 51.40
N ALA A 1156 -36.32 9.63 51.25
CA ALA A 1156 -35.26 8.63 51.58
C ALA A 1156 -35.15 7.34 50.70
N SER A 1157 -33.97 6.74 50.45
CA SER A 1157 -32.54 7.17 50.57
C SER A 1157 -31.55 6.08 50.07
N LEU A 1158 -30.34 6.48 49.57
CA LEU A 1158 -29.06 5.69 49.47
C LEU A 1158 -29.03 4.46 48.50
N ILE A 1159 -28.10 4.21 47.54
CA ILE A 1159 -26.64 4.47 47.32
C ILE A 1159 -25.74 3.66 48.30
N PRO A 1160 -24.62 2.95 47.93
CA PRO A 1160 -23.82 2.90 46.67
C PRO A 1160 -23.39 1.48 46.13
N PHE A 1161 -22.65 1.47 45.00
CA PHE A 1161 -21.53 0.59 44.52
C PHE A 1161 -21.31 -0.87 45.03
N ALA A 1162 -20.99 -1.80 44.11
CA ALA A 1162 -19.61 -2.36 43.92
C ALA A 1162 -19.50 -3.61 42.98
N VAL A 1163 -19.03 -3.40 41.74
CA VAL A 1163 -17.96 -4.10 40.97
C VAL A 1163 -17.63 -5.62 41.23
N CYS A 1164 -17.90 -6.43 40.18
CA CYS A 1164 -17.13 -7.58 39.62
C CYS A 1164 -17.12 -9.05 40.15
N ILE A 1165 -16.88 -9.93 39.15
CA ILE A 1165 -16.31 -11.31 39.13
C ILE A 1165 -17.20 -12.54 39.48
N PHE A 1166 -17.72 -13.14 38.39
CA PHE A 1166 -17.82 -14.57 38.03
C PHE A 1166 -18.34 -15.71 38.94
N THR A 1167 -18.92 -16.69 38.22
CA THR A 1167 -19.10 -18.14 38.52
C THR A 1167 -20.24 -18.63 39.46
N LEU A 1168 -21.25 -19.20 38.79
CA LEU A 1168 -21.74 -20.59 38.93
C LEU A 1168 -22.93 -20.98 39.84
N ILE A 1169 -23.72 -21.89 39.25
CA ILE A 1169 -24.57 -22.95 39.85
C ILE A 1169 -25.98 -22.57 40.38
N ARG A 1170 -26.97 -23.12 39.65
CA ARG A 1170 -28.32 -23.58 40.06
C ARG A 1170 -29.11 -22.74 41.06
N LYS A 1171 -30.33 -22.35 40.65
CA LYS A 1171 -31.50 -22.51 41.52
C LYS A 1171 -32.73 -23.09 40.82
N LYS A 1172 -32.98 -24.37 41.11
CA LYS A 1172 -34.26 -25.05 40.95
C LYS A 1172 -35.35 -24.25 41.68
N LYS A 1173 -36.57 -24.21 41.15
CA LYS A 1173 -37.75 -23.96 41.97
C LYS A 1173 -38.93 -24.81 41.50
N GLU A 1174 -39.48 -25.57 42.44
CA GLU A 1174 -40.83 -26.16 42.37
C GLU A 1174 -41.90 -25.04 42.43
N SER A 1175 -43.17 -25.28 42.14
CA SER A 1175 -43.91 -26.55 42.20
C SER A 1175 -44.99 -26.72 41.10
N ASP A 1176 -45.53 -27.94 41.10
CA ASP A 1176 -46.65 -28.49 40.31
C ASP A 1176 -46.36 -28.79 38.81
#